data_AF-A0A928WR43-F1
#
_entry.id   AF-A0A928WR43-F1
#
_cell.length_a   1.000
_cell.length_b   1.000
_cell.length_c   1.000
_cell.angle_alpha   90.00
_cell.angle_beta   90.00
_cell.angle_gamma   90.00
#
_symmetry.space_group_name_H-M   'P 1'
#
loop_
_entity.id
_entity.type
_entity.pdbx_description
1 polymer ?
#
loop_
_entity_poly.entity_id
_entity_poly.type
_entity_poly.pdbx_seq_one_letter_code
_entity_poly.pdbx_strand_id
1 'polypeptide(L)'
;MRALRHVANRIRQVWKKVVPASFRRIIVRLKPSSRTLKKKVARRCSPLINGAQNFLLLGDTQPMAKSSLDPVCANAEAHTKGLNGQAAAHANGSEHTRPRPYLPQSPHHNRRPCARRSTGHTLIRSPIGSRRTWMVTLLAVMLLATCFGQRFYRQPALDVRSIAPQTFYAPANAVVEDRKATESRREAVRSGLVQVLRIDPEQTAMAMRSLNTLLQQGRELRAQAGNPPFLNLETLSQTTQDFLFQATEAQWQVVWRLAKKPDLFAAQVQAIADSTAVPTEAAPNEIDAELSSLTAIQKFALQELLAYRELYSLPRLAQLQIRLENRRQQYQKDIEALAAAANTEGRLLYNYRLFELSEEQWSRLETTSRQLLNEMMLQGISVGTPDDLLRRAIESRVSDEPDPEVKAMTAEFIATSVAPNLVVDEERTRQQAERAVGQIDPVMLSVEQGDLIVRASEPIDASDFVLLDYFGLTNRYFNWVGLCGFSVLITCAVAFYLWVDHLQVNQLNQRDHLLVLLLCLGVSVLAALKVPTIGLPAVGLLVGSFYGNALGVTVIGLLMLILPIGTAISVIPLVAGAAAALLGTWIAPQLRSREEFALLGGFVGLSQAIVHFILTLMRLTVAAPLWKSIFIGSALHGVYGIAWSVLALGVSPYLEHFFDVVTPIRLAELANPNRPLLKRLAAEAPGTFQHTMFVANLAESGARALGRNVELVRAGTLYHDIGKMHDPQSFIENQLGGPNKHDEIDDPWISAGIIRKHVTQGLVMARKYRLPQAVQAFIPEHQGDMKISYFYQQAKQRQEKEPSLVVNEADFSYDGPIPQSPETGITMLADSCEAALRSLKPEASMDEAYSLVNRILRARWRSRQLVDSGLSRGDMDIIASVFIQVWQQHNHKRIEYPKNVLV
;
A
#
# COMPACT_ATOMS: atom_id res chain seq x y z
N MET A 1 31.43 -18.51 32.28
CA MET A 1 30.62 -18.44 31.04
C MET A 1 30.46 -17.05 30.40
N ARG A 2 30.20 -15.94 31.14
CA ARG A 2 30.03 -14.60 30.51
C ARG A 2 31.21 -14.18 29.60
N ALA A 3 32.46 -14.40 30.02
CA ALA A 3 33.66 -14.11 29.22
C ALA A 3 33.67 -14.78 27.82
N LEU A 4 33.33 -16.08 27.73
CA LEU A 4 33.29 -16.82 26.46
C LEU A 4 32.27 -16.22 25.47
N ARG A 5 31.14 -15.69 25.97
CA ARG A 5 30.14 -15.01 25.14
C ARG A 5 30.66 -13.67 24.61
N HIS A 6 31.58 -13.02 25.33
CA HIS A 6 32.26 -11.80 24.89
C HIS A 6 33.34 -12.06 23.84
N VAL A 7 34.11 -13.16 24.00
CA VAL A 7 35.11 -13.63 23.03
C VAL A 7 34.45 -14.00 21.70
N ALA A 8 33.35 -14.76 21.72
CA ALA A 8 32.60 -15.14 20.52
C ALA A 8 32.12 -13.93 19.68
N ASN A 9 31.74 -12.83 20.35
CA ASN A 9 31.33 -11.60 19.66
C ASN A 9 32.50 -10.79 19.09
N ARG A 10 33.66 -10.71 19.77
CA ARG A 10 34.87 -10.12 19.16
C ARG A 10 35.32 -10.91 17.93
N ILE A 11 35.34 -12.24 18.00
CA ILE A 11 35.70 -13.10 16.85
C ILE A 11 34.76 -12.86 15.65
N ARG A 12 33.44 -12.78 15.86
CA ARG A 12 32.47 -12.45 14.79
C ARG A 12 32.69 -11.08 14.16
N GLN A 13 33.16 -10.08 14.90
CA GLN A 13 33.45 -8.76 14.35
C GLN A 13 34.76 -8.72 13.55
N VAL A 14 35.82 -9.39 14.03
CA VAL A 14 37.08 -9.55 13.27
C VAL A 14 36.84 -10.31 11.96
N TRP A 15 36.09 -11.43 12.01
CA TRP A 15 35.79 -12.25 10.83
C TRP A 15 35.02 -11.49 9.73
N LYS A 16 34.20 -10.49 10.10
CA LYS A 16 33.54 -9.61 9.14
C LYS A 16 34.44 -8.55 8.51
N LYS A 17 35.57 -8.18 9.13
CA LYS A 17 36.54 -7.19 8.61
C LYS A 17 37.66 -7.80 7.75
N VAL A 18 38.03 -9.05 7.97
CA VAL A 18 39.28 -9.63 7.41
C VAL A 18 39.11 -10.43 6.11
N VAL A 19 37.91 -10.93 5.78
CA VAL A 19 37.74 -11.89 4.66
C VAL A 19 37.13 -11.23 3.39
N PRO A 20 37.88 -11.14 2.26
CA PRO A 20 37.37 -10.61 0.99
C PRO A 20 36.18 -11.39 0.39
N ALA A 21 35.45 -10.76 -0.53
CA ALA A 21 34.17 -11.27 -1.04
C ALA A 21 34.29 -12.56 -1.88
N SER A 22 35.41 -12.77 -2.57
CA SER A 22 35.66 -13.95 -3.42
C SER A 22 35.68 -15.27 -2.64
N PHE A 23 36.33 -15.29 -1.48
CA PHE A 23 36.56 -16.52 -0.70
C PHE A 23 35.29 -17.12 -0.08
N ARG A 24 34.19 -16.35 -0.03
CA ARG A 24 32.90 -16.81 0.54
C ARG A 24 32.08 -17.70 -0.39
N ARG A 25 32.49 -17.86 -1.66
CA ARG A 25 31.74 -18.65 -2.67
C ARG A 25 32.22 -20.10 -2.84
N ILE A 26 33.38 -20.46 -2.29
CA ILE A 26 34.04 -21.77 -2.52
C ILE A 26 33.81 -22.77 -1.37
N ILE A 27 33.11 -22.38 -0.29
CA ILE A 27 32.80 -23.25 0.87
C ILE A 27 31.28 -23.32 1.13
N VAL A 28 30.45 -24.24 0.63
CA VAL A 28 30.59 -25.40 -0.28
C VAL A 28 31.59 -26.50 0.13
N ARG A 29 31.24 -27.74 0.46
CA ARG A 29 30.01 -28.54 0.73
C ARG A 29 30.59 -29.85 1.35
N LEU A 30 29.75 -30.75 1.88
CA LEU A 30 30.14 -32.12 2.36
C LEU A 30 30.98 -32.14 3.66
N LYS A 31 30.92 -33.14 4.56
CA LYS A 31 29.84 -34.10 4.95
C LYS A 31 30.14 -34.59 6.41
N PRO A 32 29.44 -35.60 7.01
CA PRO A 32 29.42 -35.78 8.47
C PRO A 32 30.41 -36.82 9.01
N SER A 33 30.33 -37.07 10.31
CA SER A 33 31.06 -38.12 11.03
C SER A 33 30.65 -39.56 10.67
N SER A 34 31.62 -40.41 10.38
CA SER A 34 31.65 -41.80 10.87
C SER A 34 33.10 -42.31 10.96
N ARG A 35 33.40 -43.10 12.01
CA ARG A 35 34.65 -43.85 12.12
C ARG A 35 34.46 -45.24 11.52
N THR A 36 34.88 -45.50 10.28
CA THR A 36 35.23 -46.85 9.76
C THR A 36 35.76 -46.80 8.31
N LEU A 37 37.01 -46.38 8.11
CA LEU A 37 37.83 -46.90 7.01
C LEU A 37 39.33 -46.73 7.28
N LYS A 38 39.91 -47.68 8.03
CA LYS A 38 41.37 -47.93 8.02
C LYS A 38 41.66 -48.93 6.88
N LYS A 39 42.85 -48.80 6.28
CA LYS A 39 43.41 -49.60 5.15
C LYS A 39 42.88 -49.21 3.76
N LYS A 40 43.81 -49.17 2.79
CA LYS A 40 43.72 -48.58 1.42
C LYS A 40 43.50 -47.04 1.49
N VAL A 41 44.33 -46.18 0.89
CA VAL A 41 45.47 -46.36 -0.03
C VAL A 41 46.73 -45.67 0.52
N ALA A 42 47.89 -46.30 0.34
CA ALA A 42 49.21 -45.68 0.52
C ALA A 42 49.96 -45.70 -0.84
N ARG A 43 51.01 -44.86 -0.98
CA ARG A 43 51.76 -44.56 -2.23
C ARG A 43 50.95 -43.67 -3.20
N ARG A 44 51.33 -42.41 -3.49
CA ARG A 44 52.51 -42.01 -4.27
C ARG A 44 52.91 -40.52 -4.08
N CYS A 45 54.22 -40.26 -4.18
CA CYS A 45 54.91 -39.06 -4.70
C CYS A 45 54.57 -37.63 -4.19
N SER A 46 55.25 -37.22 -3.11
CA SER A 46 56.32 -36.17 -3.04
C SER A 46 56.73 -35.38 -4.32
N PRO A 47 57.51 -34.26 -4.22
CA PRO A 47 57.56 -33.16 -3.24
C PRO A 47 57.82 -31.75 -3.91
N LEU A 48 58.70 -30.90 -3.33
CA LEU A 48 59.30 -29.61 -3.78
C LEU A 48 58.49 -28.32 -3.43
N ILE A 49 59.06 -27.18 -3.00
CA ILE A 49 60.49 -26.80 -2.75
C ILE A 49 60.67 -25.82 -1.55
N ASN A 50 61.93 -25.63 -1.15
CA ASN A 50 62.52 -25.11 0.12
C ASN A 50 62.33 -23.62 0.52
N GLY A 51 62.73 -23.31 1.77
CA GLY A 51 63.04 -21.96 2.32
C GLY A 51 62.52 -21.76 3.76
N ALA A 52 63.19 -22.04 4.89
CA ALA A 52 64.58 -21.76 5.33
C ALA A 52 64.89 -20.25 5.33
N GLN A 53 65.26 -19.55 6.41
CA GLN A 53 65.73 -19.84 7.81
C GLN A 53 65.03 -18.87 8.83
N ASN A 54 65.17 -18.83 10.17
CA ASN A 54 65.90 -19.52 11.28
C ASN A 54 64.96 -19.55 12.55
N PHE A 55 65.24 -19.95 13.82
CA PHE A 55 66.41 -19.98 14.75
C PHE A 55 66.77 -18.58 15.34
N LEU A 56 67.12 -18.33 16.63
CA LEU A 56 67.57 -19.14 17.80
C LEU A 56 67.10 -18.55 19.18
N LEU A 57 66.97 -19.41 20.22
CA LEU A 57 67.26 -19.21 21.68
C LEU A 57 66.54 -18.09 22.50
N LEU A 58 66.38 -18.12 23.83
CA LEU A 58 66.55 -19.09 24.95
C LEU A 58 65.24 -19.02 25.81
N GLY A 59 64.72 -20.03 26.52
CA GLY A 59 65.29 -20.85 27.60
C GLY A 59 64.52 -20.53 28.92
N ASP A 60 64.50 -21.29 30.01
CA ASP A 60 64.73 -22.72 30.29
C ASP A 60 64.11 -23.04 31.69
N THR A 61 64.13 -24.29 32.16
CA THR A 61 63.81 -24.77 33.54
C THR A 61 62.38 -24.46 34.08
N GLN A 62 61.40 -25.39 34.20
CA GLN A 62 61.25 -26.62 35.02
C GLN A 62 61.03 -26.42 36.55
N PRO A 63 60.36 -27.37 37.27
CA PRO A 63 59.27 -27.00 38.21
C PRO A 63 59.44 -27.58 39.64
N MET A 64 58.37 -28.15 40.23
CA MET A 64 58.21 -28.85 41.55
C MET A 64 57.71 -27.95 42.71
N ALA A 65 56.93 -28.44 43.71
CA ALA A 65 56.16 -29.70 43.82
C ALA A 65 55.13 -29.72 44.98
N LYS A 66 54.08 -30.56 44.82
CA LYS A 66 53.37 -31.43 45.80
C LYS A 66 52.70 -30.89 47.09
N SER A 67 51.66 -31.65 47.49
CA SER A 67 51.20 -32.00 48.86
C SER A 67 50.59 -30.91 49.77
N SER A 68 49.62 -31.20 50.66
CA SER A 68 48.72 -32.37 50.82
C SER A 68 47.69 -32.13 51.96
N LEU A 69 46.76 -33.09 52.14
CA LEU A 69 45.97 -33.42 53.35
C LEU A 69 44.62 -32.70 53.59
N ASP A 70 43.63 -33.54 53.87
CA ASP A 70 42.27 -33.31 54.41
C ASP A 70 42.28 -33.45 55.97
N PRO A 71 41.15 -33.72 56.68
CA PRO A 71 39.85 -33.04 56.83
C PRO A 71 39.55 -32.69 58.32
N VAL A 72 38.33 -33.00 58.84
CA VAL A 72 37.86 -33.05 60.26
C VAL A 72 37.43 -31.69 60.86
N CYS A 73 36.37 -31.54 61.70
CA CYS A 73 35.02 -32.15 61.88
C CYS A 73 34.23 -31.31 62.92
N ALA A 74 32.91 -31.57 63.06
CA ALA A 74 32.11 -31.41 64.31
C ALA A 74 31.88 -29.99 64.90
N ASN A 75 30.98 -29.77 65.88
CA ASN A 75 29.58 -30.22 66.06
C ASN A 75 28.89 -29.37 67.18
N ALA A 76 27.55 -29.49 67.32
CA ALA A 76 26.73 -29.33 68.54
C ALA A 76 26.45 -27.94 69.21
N GLU A 77 25.18 -27.81 69.65
CA GLU A 77 24.67 -27.16 70.90
C GLU A 77 24.81 -25.62 71.13
N ALA A 78 23.95 -24.92 71.91
CA ALA A 78 22.59 -25.15 72.44
C ALA A 78 21.99 -23.82 73.06
N HIS A 79 20.84 -23.91 73.75
CA HIS A 79 20.25 -22.93 74.70
C HIS A 79 19.59 -21.62 74.16
N THR A 80 18.65 -20.93 74.85
CA THR A 80 17.34 -21.31 75.49
C THR A 80 16.56 -20.04 75.93
N LYS A 81 15.26 -20.18 76.31
CA LYS A 81 14.35 -19.21 76.98
C LYS A 81 13.64 -18.18 76.06
N GLY A 82 12.37 -17.80 76.26
CA GLY A 82 11.28 -18.42 77.05
C GLY A 82 10.22 -17.44 77.64
N LEU A 83 8.95 -17.90 77.74
CA LEU A 83 7.82 -17.34 78.55
C LEU A 83 7.27 -15.96 78.07
N ASN A 84 6.02 -15.50 78.29
CA ASN A 84 4.69 -16.01 78.74
C ASN A 84 3.62 -14.97 78.26
N GLY A 85 2.29 -15.20 78.17
CA GLY A 85 1.43 -16.38 78.35
C GLY A 85 -0.07 -15.99 78.47
N GLN A 86 -0.99 -16.98 78.50
CA GLN A 86 -2.41 -16.94 78.99
C GLN A 86 -3.48 -16.09 78.21
N ALA A 87 -4.78 -16.45 78.16
CA ALA A 87 -5.49 -17.72 78.48
C ALA A 87 -6.95 -17.76 77.92
N ALA A 88 -7.54 -18.99 77.87
CA ALA A 88 -8.99 -19.34 77.94
C ALA A 88 -9.96 -18.94 76.78
N ALA A 89 -11.06 -19.67 76.46
CA ALA A 89 -11.48 -21.07 76.75
C ALA A 89 -12.70 -21.49 75.86
N HIS A 90 -13.15 -22.76 75.98
CA HIS A 90 -14.34 -23.42 75.37
C HIS A 90 -14.31 -23.78 73.87
N ALA A 91 -14.99 -24.83 73.38
CA ALA A 91 -15.40 -26.13 73.98
C ALA A 91 -15.94 -27.11 72.88
N ASN A 92 -15.66 -28.42 73.02
CA ASN A 92 -16.28 -29.59 72.34
C ASN A 92 -16.23 -29.66 70.78
N GLY A 93 -16.24 -30.84 70.14
CA GLY A 93 -16.18 -32.23 70.66
C GLY A 93 -16.31 -33.27 69.52
N SER A 94 -16.13 -34.57 69.83
CA SER A 94 -16.18 -35.76 68.93
C SER A 94 -15.20 -35.78 67.72
N GLU A 95 -14.41 -36.82 67.43
CA GLU A 95 -14.67 -38.26 67.22
C GLU A 95 -15.39 -38.55 65.87
N HIS A 96 -15.01 -39.57 65.07
CA HIS A 96 -14.32 -40.84 65.37
C HIS A 96 -13.36 -41.34 64.24
N THR A 97 -12.34 -42.10 64.68
CA THR A 97 -11.60 -43.25 64.10
C THR A 97 -11.38 -43.52 62.58
N ARG A 98 -10.17 -44.06 62.33
CA ARG A 98 -9.60 -44.81 61.15
C ARG A 98 -10.29 -46.21 60.96
N PRO A 99 -9.93 -47.13 60.01
CA PRO A 99 -8.71 -47.21 59.16
C PRO A 99 -8.86 -47.75 57.70
N ARG A 100 -7.70 -47.98 57.03
CA ARG A 100 -7.53 -48.79 55.79
C ARG A 100 -7.68 -50.31 56.09
N PRO A 101 -7.89 -51.16 55.07
CA PRO A 101 -6.76 -52.04 54.66
C PRO A 101 -6.64 -52.41 53.15
N TYR A 102 -5.39 -52.65 52.73
CA TYR A 102 -4.83 -53.62 51.74
C TYR A 102 -5.39 -53.89 50.31
N LEU A 103 -4.44 -54.29 49.44
CA LEU A 103 -4.59 -54.80 48.07
C LEU A 103 -4.82 -56.33 48.06
N PRO A 104 -5.32 -56.94 46.95
CA PRO A 104 -4.39 -57.61 46.02
C PRO A 104 -4.74 -57.41 44.52
N GLN A 105 -4.27 -58.29 43.61
CA GLN A 105 -4.09 -58.02 42.17
C GLN A 105 -4.83 -58.99 41.21
N SER A 106 -5.29 -58.47 40.06
CA SER A 106 -5.47 -59.17 38.76
C SER A 106 -6.55 -60.31 38.66
N PRO A 107 -6.84 -60.88 37.47
CA PRO A 107 -7.01 -60.30 36.13
C PRO A 107 -8.34 -60.70 35.42
N HIS A 108 -8.53 -60.26 34.16
CA HIS A 108 -9.51 -60.71 33.14
C HIS A 108 -11.04 -60.62 33.41
N HIS A 109 -11.75 -59.89 32.54
CA HIS A 109 -12.71 -60.52 31.61
C HIS A 109 -13.20 -59.60 30.46
N ASN A 110 -13.36 -60.18 29.27
CA ASN A 110 -14.05 -59.56 28.13
C ASN A 110 -15.57 -59.42 28.38
N ARG A 111 -16.17 -58.26 28.08
CA ARG A 111 -17.60 -58.14 27.67
C ARG A 111 -17.78 -57.11 26.55
N ARG A 112 -18.85 -57.28 25.77
CA ARG A 112 -19.08 -56.71 24.43
C ARG A 112 -19.56 -55.24 24.46
N PRO A 113 -19.37 -54.46 23.38
CA PRO A 113 -19.81 -53.06 23.31
C PRO A 113 -21.35 -52.93 23.31
N CYS A 114 -21.85 -51.93 24.02
CA CYS A 114 -23.27 -51.57 24.01
C CYS A 114 -23.57 -50.60 22.85
N ALA A 115 -24.59 -50.89 22.05
CA ALA A 115 -25.03 -50.00 20.98
C ALA A 115 -25.97 -48.90 21.53
N ARG A 116 -25.74 -47.64 21.15
CA ARG A 116 -26.70 -46.56 21.39
C ARG A 116 -26.96 -45.78 20.09
N ARG A 117 -28.23 -45.46 19.85
CA ARG A 117 -28.70 -44.74 18.65
C ARG A 117 -28.26 -43.27 18.67
N SER A 118 -28.27 -42.67 17.49
CA SER A 118 -27.91 -41.29 17.20
C SER A 118 -28.83 -40.25 17.85
N THR A 119 -28.22 -39.27 18.51
CA THR A 119 -28.60 -37.85 18.45
C THR A 119 -27.32 -37.03 18.29
N GLY A 120 -27.39 -35.92 17.55
CA GLY A 120 -26.20 -35.17 17.15
C GLY A 120 -25.65 -34.28 18.27
N HIS A 121 -24.51 -34.65 18.86
CA HIS A 121 -23.66 -33.74 19.62
C HIS A 121 -22.21 -33.87 19.16
N THR A 122 -21.56 -32.74 18.94
CA THR A 122 -20.12 -32.65 18.70
C THR A 122 -19.35 -33.25 19.88
N LEU A 123 -18.35 -34.08 19.59
CA LEU A 123 -17.52 -34.73 20.60
C LEU A 123 -16.59 -33.72 21.28
N ILE A 124 -17.08 -33.09 22.36
CA ILE A 124 -16.28 -32.26 23.25
C ILE A 124 -15.14 -33.11 23.83
N ARG A 125 -13.90 -32.87 23.37
CA ARG A 125 -12.70 -33.47 23.95
C ARG A 125 -12.62 -33.13 25.45
N SER A 126 -12.30 -34.14 26.26
CA SER A 126 -12.39 -34.07 27.73
C SER A 126 -11.65 -32.86 28.35
N PRO A 127 -12.19 -32.24 29.42
CA PRO A 127 -11.74 -30.92 29.91
C PRO A 127 -10.39 -30.91 30.65
N ILE A 128 -9.64 -32.02 30.67
CA ILE A 128 -8.38 -32.20 31.40
C ILE A 128 -7.26 -31.29 30.85
N GLY A 129 -7.34 -30.85 29.59
CA GLY A 129 -6.39 -29.89 29.01
C GLY A 129 -6.57 -28.42 29.49
N SER A 130 -7.76 -28.06 29.97
CA SER A 130 -8.21 -26.66 30.11
C SER A 130 -7.24 -25.73 30.84
N ARG A 131 -6.79 -26.09 32.06
CA ARG A 131 -5.92 -25.23 32.89
C ARG A 131 -4.63 -24.82 32.18
N ARG A 132 -4.02 -25.69 31.37
CA ARG A 132 -2.79 -25.35 30.63
C ARG A 132 -3.06 -24.34 29.52
N THR A 133 -4.17 -24.49 28.78
CA THR A 133 -4.53 -23.55 27.70
C THR A 133 -4.75 -22.14 28.24
N TRP A 134 -5.53 -22.00 29.32
CA TRP A 134 -5.76 -20.70 29.97
C TRP A 134 -4.45 -20.03 30.46
N MET A 135 -3.53 -20.80 31.06
CA MET A 135 -2.22 -20.26 31.47
C MET A 135 -1.37 -19.78 30.29
N VAL A 136 -1.40 -20.48 29.15
CA VAL A 136 -0.68 -20.06 27.94
C VAL A 136 -1.29 -18.79 27.35
N THR A 137 -2.62 -18.69 27.28
CA THR A 137 -3.31 -17.48 26.79
C THR A 137 -3.04 -16.27 27.69
N LEU A 138 -3.07 -16.44 29.02
CA LEU A 138 -2.72 -15.37 29.97
C LEU A 138 -1.27 -14.92 29.82
N LEU A 139 -0.32 -15.84 29.64
CA LEU A 139 1.07 -15.50 29.37
C LEU A 139 1.25 -14.76 28.03
N ALA A 140 0.51 -15.15 26.98
CA ALA A 140 0.51 -14.48 25.69
C ALA A 140 -0.01 -13.03 25.82
N VAL A 141 -1.15 -12.82 26.50
CA VAL A 141 -1.69 -11.49 26.83
C VAL A 141 -0.68 -10.65 27.60
N MET A 142 -0.06 -11.21 28.64
CA MET A 142 0.95 -10.52 29.44
C MET A 142 2.16 -10.09 28.60
N LEU A 143 2.68 -10.97 27.75
CA LEU A 143 3.80 -10.67 26.85
C LEU A 143 3.44 -9.61 25.81
N LEU A 144 2.25 -9.68 25.20
CA LEU A 144 1.80 -8.71 24.21
C LEU A 144 1.54 -7.33 24.83
N ALA A 145 0.90 -7.27 26.00
CA ALA A 145 0.74 -6.03 26.76
C ALA A 145 2.09 -5.44 27.20
N THR A 146 3.02 -6.29 27.65
CA THR A 146 4.39 -5.87 28.03
C THR A 146 5.15 -5.30 26.84
N CYS A 147 5.18 -6.01 25.71
CA CYS A 147 5.98 -5.65 24.55
C CYS A 147 5.38 -4.51 23.71
N PHE A 148 4.06 -4.42 23.55
CA PHE A 148 3.43 -3.32 22.83
C PHE A 148 3.18 -2.09 23.71
N GLY A 149 2.98 -2.21 25.03
CA GLY A 149 2.59 -1.11 25.93
C GLY A 149 3.69 -0.06 26.24
N GLN A 150 4.71 0.07 25.39
CA GLN A 150 5.94 0.83 25.67
C GLN A 150 5.71 2.31 26.01
N ARG A 151 4.63 2.91 25.50
CA ARG A 151 4.20 4.29 25.76
C ARG A 151 3.77 4.53 27.22
N PHE A 152 3.33 3.50 27.93
CA PHE A 152 2.85 3.63 29.33
C PHE A 152 3.98 3.52 30.37
N TYR A 153 5.17 3.09 29.98
CA TYR A 153 6.36 3.01 30.86
C TYR A 153 7.27 4.24 30.81
N ARG A 154 6.94 5.25 29.99
CA ARG A 154 7.85 6.34 29.60
C ARG A 154 7.17 7.71 29.52
N GLN A 155 6.08 7.92 30.26
CA GLN A 155 5.43 9.23 30.34
C GLN A 155 6.22 10.10 31.34
N PRO A 156 6.58 11.36 31.02
CA PRO A 156 7.19 12.26 32.00
C PRO A 156 6.16 12.55 33.12
N ALA A 157 6.61 12.63 34.38
CA ALA A 157 5.73 13.00 35.50
C ALA A 157 5.63 14.52 35.68
N LEU A 158 6.65 15.24 35.25
CA LEU A 158 6.64 16.70 35.17
C LEU A 158 6.14 17.12 33.78
N ASP A 159 5.36 18.19 33.75
CA ASP A 159 4.85 18.86 32.55
C ASP A 159 4.86 20.39 32.79
N VAL A 160 4.69 21.21 31.76
CA VAL A 160 4.69 22.67 31.89
C VAL A 160 3.55 23.13 32.80
N ARG A 161 3.85 23.99 33.78
CA ARG A 161 2.98 24.40 34.92
C ARG A 161 2.74 23.35 36.01
N SER A 162 3.34 22.16 35.95
CA SER A 162 3.38 21.27 37.12
C SER A 162 4.31 21.84 38.21
N ILE A 163 4.02 21.54 39.47
CA ILE A 163 4.84 22.01 40.61
C ILE A 163 6.07 21.11 40.75
N ALA A 164 7.25 21.70 40.84
CA ALA A 164 8.50 20.95 41.03
C ALA A 164 8.53 20.27 42.42
N PRO A 165 8.63 18.92 42.50
CA PRO A 165 8.58 18.20 43.79
C PRO A 165 9.88 18.33 44.61
N GLN A 166 10.97 18.78 43.98
CA GLN A 166 12.27 19.00 44.60
C GLN A 166 13.03 20.06 43.79
N THR A 167 14.06 20.66 44.37
CA THR A 167 14.97 21.58 43.66
C THR A 167 15.83 20.79 42.68
N PHE A 168 15.84 21.19 41.41
CA PHE A 168 16.64 20.58 40.36
C PHE A 168 17.80 21.50 39.95
N TYR A 169 18.99 20.89 39.81
CA TYR A 169 20.20 21.56 39.33
C TYR A 169 20.72 20.88 38.06
N ALA A 170 21.39 21.64 37.19
CA ALA A 170 21.98 21.15 35.95
C ALA A 170 23.16 20.18 36.27
N PRO A 171 23.08 18.89 35.87
CA PRO A 171 24.08 17.89 36.24
C PRO A 171 25.37 17.97 35.40
N ALA A 172 25.36 18.71 34.30
CA ALA A 172 26.48 18.96 33.40
C ALA A 172 26.19 20.22 32.56
N ASN A 173 27.23 20.87 32.02
CA ASN A 173 27.05 22.00 31.09
C ASN A 173 26.25 21.54 29.86
N ALA A 174 25.22 22.30 29.48
CA ALA A 174 24.39 22.02 28.33
C ALA A 174 23.97 23.30 27.58
N VAL A 175 23.78 23.17 26.28
CA VAL A 175 23.24 24.21 25.40
C VAL A 175 22.12 23.57 24.58
N VAL A 176 20.87 23.89 24.91
CA VAL A 176 19.67 23.19 24.44
C VAL A 176 18.78 24.14 23.65
N GLU A 177 18.33 23.73 22.46
CA GLU A 177 17.36 24.49 21.66
C GLU A 177 15.98 24.44 22.33
N ASP A 178 15.48 25.57 22.85
CA ASP A 178 14.05 25.72 23.10
C ASP A 178 13.36 25.89 21.75
N ARG A 179 12.89 24.75 21.22
CA ARG A 179 12.15 24.70 19.96
C ARG A 179 10.85 25.49 20.00
N LYS A 180 10.20 25.59 21.15
CA LYS A 180 8.89 26.24 21.27
C LYS A 180 9.05 27.77 21.25
N ALA A 181 10.03 28.31 21.98
CA ALA A 181 10.40 29.72 21.87
C ALA A 181 10.98 30.06 20.48
N THR A 182 11.76 29.15 19.89
CA THR A 182 12.32 29.31 18.54
C THR A 182 11.23 29.32 17.47
N GLU A 183 10.28 28.38 17.51
CA GLU A 183 9.12 28.34 16.60
C GLU A 183 8.24 29.57 16.78
N SER A 184 7.99 30.03 18.02
CA SER A 184 7.25 31.26 18.29
C SER A 184 7.92 32.51 17.70
N ARG A 185 9.25 32.66 17.83
CA ARG A 185 9.99 33.76 17.15
C ARG A 185 9.87 33.67 15.62
N ARG A 186 9.97 32.46 15.06
CA ARG A 186 9.81 32.22 13.62
C ARG A 186 8.38 32.51 13.13
N GLU A 187 7.37 32.29 13.96
CA GLU A 187 5.96 32.57 13.69
C GLU A 187 5.61 34.06 13.79
N ALA A 188 6.18 34.77 14.76
CA ALA A 188 6.09 36.23 14.87
C ALA A 188 6.69 36.93 13.63
N VAL A 189 7.84 36.45 13.13
CA VAL A 189 8.43 36.99 11.89
C VAL A 189 7.60 36.61 10.65
N ARG A 190 7.05 35.38 10.57
CA ARG A 190 6.15 35.00 9.46
C ARG A 190 4.90 35.89 9.35
N SER A 191 4.34 36.31 10.49
CA SER A 191 3.13 37.14 10.54
C SER A 191 3.40 38.64 10.32
N GLY A 192 4.63 39.12 10.57
CA GLY A 192 5.03 40.52 10.38
C GLY A 192 5.57 40.88 8.98
N LEU A 193 5.55 39.97 8.01
CA LEU A 193 6.15 40.20 6.69
C LEU A 193 5.19 40.81 5.67
N VAL A 194 5.68 41.85 4.98
CA VAL A 194 5.02 42.46 3.82
C VAL A 194 4.93 41.43 2.68
N GLN A 195 3.74 41.30 2.09
CA GLN A 195 3.51 40.41 0.96
C GLN A 195 4.23 40.92 -0.30
N VAL A 196 4.88 40.02 -1.03
CA VAL A 196 5.49 40.34 -2.33
C VAL A 196 4.39 40.30 -3.39
N LEU A 197 4.22 41.38 -4.14
CA LEU A 197 3.31 41.42 -5.28
C LEU A 197 4.05 41.07 -6.59
N ARG A 198 3.33 40.46 -7.53
CA ARG A 198 3.77 40.25 -8.92
C ARG A 198 2.69 40.73 -9.88
N ILE A 199 3.12 41.11 -11.07
CA ILE A 199 2.21 41.35 -12.20
C ILE A 199 1.60 40.01 -12.63
N ASP A 200 0.29 40.00 -12.83
CA ASP A 200 -0.44 38.91 -13.45
C ASP A 200 -0.47 39.11 -14.99
N PRO A 201 0.14 38.21 -15.77
CA PRO A 201 0.07 38.28 -17.22
C PRO A 201 -1.34 38.01 -17.77
N GLU A 202 -2.20 37.31 -17.03
CA GLU A 202 -3.57 37.02 -17.49
C GLU A 202 -4.46 38.26 -17.39
N GLN A 203 -4.45 38.96 -16.25
CA GLN A 203 -5.16 40.25 -16.09
C GLN A 203 -4.62 41.30 -17.08
N THR A 204 -3.30 41.34 -17.28
CA THR A 204 -2.67 42.18 -18.31
C THR A 204 -3.18 41.85 -19.72
N ALA A 205 -3.31 40.58 -20.06
CA ALA A 205 -3.87 40.15 -21.33
C ALA A 205 -5.38 40.43 -21.45
N MET A 206 -6.15 40.37 -20.35
CA MET A 206 -7.58 40.73 -20.33
C MET A 206 -7.81 42.22 -20.59
N ALA A 207 -7.07 43.11 -19.92
CA ALA A 207 -7.11 44.55 -20.17
C ALA A 207 -6.75 44.91 -21.62
N MET A 208 -5.66 44.33 -22.14
CA MET A 208 -5.25 44.54 -23.54
C MET A 208 -6.27 43.97 -24.53
N ARG A 209 -6.96 42.86 -24.22
CA ARG A 209 -8.08 42.35 -25.04
C ARG A 209 -9.27 43.32 -25.01
N SER A 210 -9.64 43.83 -23.84
CA SER A 210 -10.73 44.82 -23.69
C SER A 210 -10.48 46.06 -24.56
N LEU A 211 -9.29 46.66 -24.45
CA LEU A 211 -8.90 47.79 -25.30
C LEU A 211 -8.94 47.44 -26.79
N ASN A 212 -8.39 46.27 -27.18
CA ASN A 212 -8.38 45.84 -28.57
C ASN A 212 -9.80 45.63 -29.12
N THR A 213 -10.75 45.15 -28.31
CA THR A 213 -12.17 45.05 -28.67
C THR A 213 -12.80 46.43 -28.86
N LEU A 214 -12.56 47.38 -27.95
CA LEU A 214 -13.08 48.75 -28.08
C LEU A 214 -12.53 49.48 -29.31
N LEU A 215 -11.24 49.35 -29.58
CA LEU A 215 -10.60 49.91 -30.79
C LEU A 215 -11.13 49.22 -32.06
N GLN A 216 -11.31 47.90 -32.06
CA GLN A 216 -11.88 47.18 -33.21
C GLN A 216 -13.33 47.60 -33.47
N GLN A 217 -14.16 47.74 -32.43
CA GLN A 217 -15.53 48.26 -32.53
C GLN A 217 -15.55 49.69 -33.08
N GLY A 218 -14.71 50.60 -32.56
CA GLY A 218 -14.60 51.97 -33.07
C GLY A 218 -14.20 52.01 -34.54
N ARG A 219 -13.26 51.16 -34.96
CA ARG A 219 -12.83 50.99 -36.36
C ARG A 219 -13.95 50.42 -37.25
N GLU A 220 -14.73 49.46 -36.77
CA GLU A 220 -15.88 48.90 -37.49
C GLU A 220 -17.01 49.92 -37.65
N LEU A 221 -17.26 50.74 -36.62
CA LEU A 221 -18.24 51.82 -36.66
C LEU A 221 -17.80 52.93 -37.63
N ARG A 222 -16.52 53.32 -37.64
CA ARG A 222 -15.94 54.21 -38.65
C ARG A 222 -16.04 53.63 -40.07
N ALA A 223 -15.79 52.34 -40.25
CA ALA A 223 -15.89 51.69 -41.56
C ALA A 223 -17.33 51.60 -42.09
N GLN A 224 -18.33 51.49 -41.22
CA GLN A 224 -19.76 51.56 -41.58
C GLN A 224 -20.20 52.99 -41.87
N ALA A 225 -19.85 53.93 -40.98
CA ALA A 225 -20.15 55.34 -41.17
C ALA A 225 -19.42 55.94 -42.37
N GLY A 226 -18.25 55.42 -42.75
CA GLY A 226 -17.35 55.96 -43.76
C GLY A 226 -16.49 57.12 -43.23
N ASN A 227 -15.36 57.38 -43.89
CA ASN A 227 -14.39 58.39 -43.46
C ASN A 227 -14.56 59.73 -44.21
N PRO A 228 -14.31 60.88 -43.56
CA PRO A 228 -14.16 62.17 -44.24
C PRO A 228 -12.84 62.23 -45.04
N PRO A 229 -12.74 63.03 -46.12
CA PRO A 229 -13.80 63.84 -46.72
C PRO A 229 -14.82 62.99 -47.51
N PHE A 230 -16.11 63.28 -47.34
CA PHE A 230 -17.20 62.44 -47.86
C PHE A 230 -17.51 62.67 -49.35
N LEU A 231 -17.13 63.84 -49.86
CA LEU A 231 -17.00 64.16 -51.28
C LEU A 231 -15.59 64.70 -51.53
N ASN A 232 -15.13 64.64 -52.79
CA ASN A 232 -13.88 65.25 -53.21
C ASN A 232 -13.80 66.73 -52.77
N LEU A 233 -12.69 67.13 -52.15
CA LEU A 233 -12.43 68.49 -51.67
C LEU A 233 -12.48 69.55 -52.79
N GLU A 234 -12.26 69.15 -54.05
CA GLU A 234 -12.45 70.00 -55.23
C GLU A 234 -13.93 70.36 -55.50
N THR A 235 -14.89 69.70 -54.83
CA THR A 235 -16.34 69.92 -54.98
C THR A 235 -16.90 70.85 -53.91
N LEU A 236 -16.49 70.65 -52.65
CA LEU A 236 -16.82 71.46 -51.47
C LEU A 236 -15.72 71.25 -50.43
N SER A 237 -15.33 72.30 -49.70
CA SER A 237 -14.37 72.18 -48.60
C SER A 237 -14.87 71.23 -47.50
N GLN A 238 -13.92 70.66 -46.74
CA GLN A 238 -14.22 69.83 -45.57
C GLN A 238 -15.14 70.56 -44.57
N THR A 239 -14.83 71.83 -44.26
CA THR A 239 -15.61 72.69 -43.36
C THR A 239 -17.07 72.83 -43.77
N THR A 240 -17.34 73.00 -45.08
CA THR A 240 -18.71 73.05 -45.61
C THR A 240 -19.39 71.70 -45.59
N GLN A 241 -18.66 70.61 -45.87
CA GLN A 241 -19.20 69.25 -45.78
C GLN A 241 -19.64 68.94 -44.34
N ASP A 242 -18.78 69.16 -43.34
CA ASP A 242 -19.07 68.89 -41.93
C ASP A 242 -20.24 69.72 -41.41
N PHE A 243 -20.26 71.03 -41.70
CA PHE A 243 -21.41 71.87 -41.38
C PHE A 243 -22.70 71.34 -42.02
N LEU A 244 -22.67 70.95 -43.30
CA LEU A 244 -23.85 70.45 -44.00
C LEU A 244 -24.37 69.12 -43.44
N PHE A 245 -23.49 68.24 -42.96
CA PHE A 245 -23.91 66.96 -42.32
C PHE A 245 -24.41 67.15 -40.89
N GLN A 246 -23.90 68.13 -40.14
CA GLN A 246 -24.34 68.45 -38.77
C GLN A 246 -25.51 69.44 -38.72
N ALA A 247 -25.86 70.11 -39.83
CA ALA A 247 -26.93 71.10 -39.89
C ALA A 247 -28.29 70.54 -39.47
N THR A 248 -28.96 71.23 -38.54
CA THR A 248 -30.37 71.00 -38.23
C THR A 248 -31.25 71.23 -39.46
N GLU A 249 -32.44 70.65 -39.49
CA GLU A 249 -33.30 70.71 -40.68
C GLU A 249 -33.68 72.15 -41.08
N ALA A 250 -33.88 73.04 -40.11
CA ALA A 250 -34.09 74.47 -40.38
C ALA A 250 -32.88 75.11 -41.09
N GLN A 251 -31.66 74.83 -40.62
CA GLN A 251 -30.43 75.38 -41.21
C GLN A 251 -30.17 74.83 -42.62
N TRP A 252 -30.39 73.52 -42.81
CA TRP A 252 -30.27 72.84 -44.09
C TRP A 252 -31.23 73.44 -45.14
N GLN A 253 -32.52 73.56 -44.80
CA GLN A 253 -33.53 74.12 -45.70
C GLN A 253 -33.27 75.60 -46.02
N VAL A 254 -32.78 76.40 -45.07
CA VAL A 254 -32.39 77.81 -45.32
C VAL A 254 -31.25 77.89 -46.34
N VAL A 255 -30.15 77.17 -46.13
CA VAL A 255 -28.96 77.24 -47.01
C VAL A 255 -29.29 76.72 -48.42
N TRP A 256 -30.00 75.59 -48.56
CA TRP A 256 -30.37 75.06 -49.87
C TRP A 256 -31.44 75.88 -50.60
N ARG A 257 -32.35 76.57 -49.88
CA ARG A 257 -33.31 77.51 -50.47
C ARG A 257 -32.59 78.74 -51.02
N LEU A 258 -31.61 79.29 -50.30
CA LEU A 258 -30.80 80.42 -50.76
C LEU A 258 -29.91 80.05 -51.95
N ALA A 259 -29.21 78.92 -51.90
CA ALA A 259 -28.35 78.45 -52.99
C ALA A 259 -29.10 78.29 -54.33
N LYS A 260 -30.41 78.05 -54.28
CA LYS A 260 -31.30 77.91 -55.46
C LYS A 260 -31.89 79.22 -55.98
N LYS A 261 -31.85 80.35 -55.25
CA LYS A 261 -32.35 81.65 -55.74
C LYS A 261 -31.49 82.10 -56.93
N PRO A 262 -32.03 82.21 -58.17
CA PRO A 262 -31.20 82.39 -59.37
C PRO A 262 -30.40 83.70 -59.33
N ASP A 263 -31.00 84.76 -58.80
CA ASP A 263 -30.47 86.14 -58.79
C ASP A 263 -29.48 86.44 -57.63
N LEU A 264 -29.18 85.44 -56.80
CA LEU A 264 -28.20 85.53 -55.71
C LEU A 264 -26.86 84.90 -56.14
N PHE A 265 -25.77 85.63 -55.97
CA PHE A 265 -24.42 85.23 -56.40
C PHE A 265 -23.42 85.15 -55.24
N ALA A 266 -22.40 84.31 -55.36
CA ALA A 266 -21.40 84.06 -54.32
C ALA A 266 -20.71 85.35 -53.83
N ALA A 267 -20.44 86.29 -54.73
CA ALA A 267 -19.83 87.59 -54.41
C ALA A 267 -20.69 88.49 -53.50
N GLN A 268 -22.03 88.39 -53.56
CA GLN A 268 -22.93 89.13 -52.65
C GLN A 268 -22.86 88.56 -51.23
N VAL A 269 -22.71 87.23 -51.09
CA VAL A 269 -22.55 86.59 -49.78
C VAL A 269 -21.23 87.00 -49.13
N GLN A 270 -20.14 87.04 -49.90
CA GLN A 270 -18.84 87.55 -49.45
C GLN A 270 -18.94 89.01 -48.95
N ALA A 271 -19.55 89.90 -49.74
CA ALA A 271 -19.70 91.31 -49.35
C ALA A 271 -20.53 91.52 -48.06
N ILE A 272 -21.48 90.62 -47.77
CA ILE A 272 -22.27 90.62 -46.51
C ILE A 272 -21.55 89.88 -45.36
N ALA A 273 -20.56 89.04 -45.66
CA ALA A 273 -19.69 88.41 -44.67
C ALA A 273 -18.58 89.36 -44.18
N ASP A 274 -18.03 90.18 -45.07
CA ASP A 274 -16.96 91.16 -44.76
C ASP A 274 -17.48 92.45 -44.11
N SER A 275 -18.80 92.66 -44.06
CA SER A 275 -19.42 93.84 -43.47
C SER A 275 -19.51 93.76 -41.94
N THR A 276 -18.83 94.67 -41.24
CA THR A 276 -18.76 94.73 -39.77
C THR A 276 -19.83 95.61 -39.12
N ALA A 277 -20.92 95.93 -39.83
CA ALA A 277 -21.99 96.80 -39.33
C ALA A 277 -23.03 96.05 -38.49
N VAL A 278 -23.50 96.68 -37.40
CA VAL A 278 -24.59 96.16 -36.55
C VAL A 278 -25.92 96.22 -37.33
N PRO A 279 -26.81 95.21 -37.24
CA PRO A 279 -28.10 95.23 -37.93
C PRO A 279 -28.92 96.47 -37.58
N THR A 280 -29.22 97.28 -38.59
CA THR A 280 -30.10 98.44 -38.48
C THR A 280 -31.42 98.12 -39.19
N GLU A 281 -32.53 98.64 -38.71
CA GLU A 281 -33.90 98.10 -38.88
C GLU A 281 -34.53 98.23 -40.30
N ALA A 282 -33.71 98.44 -41.34
CA ALA A 282 -34.16 98.52 -42.73
C ALA A 282 -33.10 97.98 -43.71
N ALA A 283 -33.16 96.68 -44.03
CA ALA A 283 -32.44 96.12 -45.18
C ALA A 283 -33.22 96.43 -46.48
N PRO A 284 -32.56 96.80 -47.60
CA PRO A 284 -33.28 97.19 -48.83
C PRO A 284 -34.06 96.05 -49.50
N ASN A 285 -33.67 94.79 -49.28
CA ASN A 285 -34.41 93.60 -49.71
C ASN A 285 -34.53 92.59 -48.57
N GLU A 286 -35.60 91.80 -48.60
CA GLU A 286 -35.84 90.65 -47.71
C GLU A 286 -34.68 89.64 -47.72
N ILE A 287 -33.99 89.50 -48.86
CA ILE A 287 -32.83 88.63 -49.05
C ILE A 287 -31.63 89.10 -48.23
N ASP A 288 -31.37 90.41 -48.14
CA ASP A 288 -30.18 90.95 -47.48
C ASP A 288 -30.30 90.85 -45.95
N ALA A 289 -31.51 91.00 -45.40
CA ALA A 289 -31.83 90.71 -44.00
C ALA A 289 -31.64 89.21 -43.69
N GLU A 290 -32.17 88.33 -44.56
CA GLU A 290 -32.05 86.89 -44.41
C GLU A 290 -30.57 86.45 -44.43
N LEU A 291 -29.75 86.95 -45.36
CA LEU A 291 -28.30 86.67 -45.39
C LEU A 291 -27.58 87.25 -44.17
N SER A 292 -27.93 88.44 -43.72
CA SER A 292 -27.30 89.07 -42.55
C SER A 292 -27.47 88.21 -41.29
N SER A 293 -28.62 87.55 -41.13
CA SER A 293 -28.95 86.67 -40.01
C SER A 293 -28.17 85.34 -39.95
N LEU A 294 -27.50 84.96 -41.06
CA LEU A 294 -26.74 83.71 -41.12
C LEU A 294 -25.43 83.79 -40.31
N THR A 295 -25.10 82.68 -39.63
CA THR A 295 -23.78 82.50 -39.01
C THR A 295 -22.66 82.49 -40.05
N ALA A 296 -21.43 82.76 -39.63
CA ALA A 296 -20.26 82.80 -40.53
C ALA A 296 -20.09 81.49 -41.34
N ILE A 297 -20.29 80.33 -40.70
CA ILE A 297 -20.17 79.03 -41.38
C ILE A 297 -21.33 78.75 -42.34
N GLN A 298 -22.54 79.25 -42.06
CA GLN A 298 -23.65 79.22 -43.02
C GLN A 298 -23.42 80.12 -44.24
N LYS A 299 -22.83 81.30 -44.04
CA LYS A 299 -22.43 82.21 -45.14
C LYS A 299 -21.38 81.55 -46.02
N PHE A 300 -20.36 80.95 -45.42
CA PHE A 300 -19.29 80.22 -46.11
C PHE A 300 -19.82 79.00 -46.90
N ALA A 301 -20.64 78.15 -46.27
CA ALA A 301 -21.27 77.01 -46.93
C ALA A 301 -22.19 77.42 -48.10
N LEU A 302 -22.97 78.49 -47.92
CA LEU A 302 -23.81 79.06 -48.98
C LEU A 302 -22.96 79.60 -50.14
N GLN A 303 -21.84 80.25 -49.85
CA GLN A 303 -20.92 80.80 -50.84
C GLN A 303 -20.28 79.70 -51.71
N GLU A 304 -19.79 78.61 -51.12
CA GLU A 304 -19.27 77.46 -51.90
C GLU A 304 -20.35 76.80 -52.76
N LEU A 305 -21.58 76.64 -52.23
CA LEU A 305 -22.71 76.10 -53.01
C LEU A 305 -23.14 77.01 -54.17
N LEU A 306 -23.07 78.33 -54.00
CA LEU A 306 -23.33 79.29 -55.08
C LEU A 306 -22.20 79.27 -56.12
N ALA A 307 -20.93 79.25 -55.71
CA ALA A 307 -19.80 79.13 -56.62
C ALA A 307 -19.86 77.82 -57.44
N TYR A 308 -20.22 76.70 -56.82
CA TYR A 308 -20.45 75.42 -57.51
C TYR A 308 -21.60 75.52 -58.52
N ARG A 309 -22.70 76.21 -58.18
CA ARG A 309 -23.83 76.46 -59.09
C ARG A 309 -23.44 77.33 -60.28
N GLU A 310 -22.65 78.37 -60.05
CA GLU A 310 -22.15 79.29 -61.07
C GLU A 310 -21.20 78.56 -62.05
N LEU A 311 -20.38 77.62 -61.57
CA LEU A 311 -19.52 76.79 -62.41
C LEU A 311 -20.27 75.70 -63.20
N TYR A 312 -21.26 75.04 -62.59
CA TYR A 312 -21.81 73.76 -63.10
C TYR A 312 -23.32 73.73 -63.40
N SER A 313 -24.05 74.82 -63.17
CA SER A 313 -25.51 74.99 -63.36
C SER A 313 -26.44 74.35 -62.32
N LEU A 314 -27.68 74.87 -62.25
CA LEU A 314 -28.74 74.47 -61.31
C LEU A 314 -29.07 72.96 -61.29
N PRO A 315 -29.18 72.24 -62.43
CA PRO A 315 -29.35 70.78 -62.42
C PRO A 315 -28.21 70.01 -61.75
N ARG A 316 -26.96 70.49 -61.86
CA ARG A 316 -25.81 69.89 -61.14
C ARG A 316 -25.85 70.21 -59.66
N LEU A 317 -26.27 71.40 -59.26
CA LEU A 317 -26.52 71.74 -57.86
C LEU A 317 -27.59 70.82 -57.24
N ALA A 318 -28.67 70.51 -57.97
CA ALA A 318 -29.69 69.56 -57.52
C ALA A 318 -29.16 68.12 -57.38
N GLN A 319 -28.31 67.66 -58.31
CA GLN A 319 -27.62 66.36 -58.19
C GLN A 319 -26.60 66.33 -57.04
N LEU A 320 -25.98 67.47 -56.70
CA LEU A 320 -25.13 67.60 -55.51
C LEU A 320 -25.97 67.54 -54.23
N GLN A 321 -27.11 68.25 -54.17
CA GLN A 321 -28.02 68.18 -53.03
C GLN A 321 -28.49 66.75 -52.75
N ILE A 322 -28.97 66.00 -53.75
CA ILE A 322 -29.48 64.64 -53.53
C ILE A 322 -28.38 63.70 -52.98
N ARG A 323 -27.13 63.85 -53.43
CA ARG A 323 -26.00 63.08 -52.88
C ARG A 323 -25.70 63.46 -51.43
N LEU A 324 -25.70 64.76 -51.12
CA LEU A 324 -25.46 65.25 -49.76
C LEU A 324 -26.61 64.91 -48.80
N GLU A 325 -27.87 64.96 -49.26
CA GLU A 325 -29.07 64.57 -48.51
C GLU A 325 -29.02 63.09 -48.13
N ASN A 326 -28.83 62.20 -49.11
CA ASN A 326 -28.70 60.77 -48.86
C ASN A 326 -27.54 60.45 -47.90
N ARG A 327 -26.45 61.22 -47.98
CA ARG A 327 -25.29 61.04 -47.10
C ARG A 327 -25.55 61.56 -45.68
N ARG A 328 -26.22 62.71 -45.53
CA ARG A 328 -26.67 63.28 -44.26
C ARG A 328 -27.62 62.35 -43.52
N GLN A 329 -28.58 61.76 -44.23
CA GLN A 329 -29.51 60.77 -43.67
C GLN A 329 -28.84 59.45 -43.26
N GLN A 330 -27.72 59.08 -43.90
CA GLN A 330 -26.92 57.94 -43.44
C GLN A 330 -26.12 58.30 -42.18
N TYR A 331 -25.38 59.42 -42.22
CA TYR A 331 -24.59 59.93 -41.09
C TYR A 331 -25.43 60.09 -39.80
N GLN A 332 -26.68 60.54 -39.90
CA GLN A 332 -27.62 60.62 -38.77
C GLN A 332 -27.95 59.23 -38.20
N LYS A 333 -28.20 58.22 -39.04
CA LYS A 333 -28.44 56.83 -38.59
C LYS A 333 -27.17 56.20 -37.99
N ASP A 334 -26.00 56.54 -38.52
CA ASP A 334 -24.72 56.06 -38.01
C ASP A 334 -24.48 56.61 -36.58
N ILE A 335 -24.88 57.86 -36.31
CA ILE A 335 -24.88 58.46 -34.95
C ILE A 335 -25.94 57.83 -34.04
N GLU A 336 -27.15 57.54 -34.53
CA GLU A 336 -28.16 56.79 -33.76
C GLU A 336 -27.67 55.38 -33.38
N ALA A 337 -26.93 54.72 -34.27
CA ALA A 337 -26.29 53.44 -34.01
C ALA A 337 -25.15 53.54 -32.96
N LEU A 338 -24.35 54.62 -32.96
CA LEU A 338 -23.38 54.89 -31.88
C LEU A 338 -24.08 55.01 -30.52
N ALA A 339 -25.19 55.75 -30.45
CA ALA A 339 -25.93 55.95 -29.20
C ALA A 339 -26.50 54.63 -28.64
N ALA A 340 -26.90 53.70 -29.52
CA ALA A 340 -27.32 52.35 -29.14
C ALA A 340 -26.17 51.42 -28.74
N ALA A 341 -24.93 51.72 -29.13
CA ALA A 341 -23.73 50.93 -28.80
C ALA A 341 -23.06 51.32 -27.45
N ALA A 342 -23.70 52.18 -26.66
CA ALA A 342 -23.19 52.60 -25.35
C ALA A 342 -23.06 51.40 -24.37
N ASN A 343 -21.90 51.29 -23.71
CA ASN A 343 -21.55 50.13 -22.89
C ASN A 343 -22.24 50.13 -21.50
N THR A 344 -22.23 48.99 -20.80
CA THR A 344 -23.14 48.60 -19.71
C THR A 344 -23.11 49.46 -18.42
N GLU A 345 -22.34 50.54 -18.37
CA GLU A 345 -22.29 51.50 -17.25
C GLU A 345 -22.71 52.94 -17.63
N GLY A 346 -23.28 53.15 -18.83
CA GLY A 346 -23.81 54.47 -19.23
C GLY A 346 -22.74 55.53 -19.57
N ARG A 347 -21.50 55.11 -19.86
CA ARG A 347 -20.43 55.98 -20.37
C ARG A 347 -20.48 56.02 -21.90
N LEU A 348 -20.50 57.22 -22.49
CA LEU A 348 -20.58 57.44 -23.94
C LEU A 348 -19.19 57.37 -24.60
N LEU A 349 -18.57 56.19 -24.53
CA LEU A 349 -17.21 55.92 -24.99
C LEU A 349 -17.04 56.13 -26.51
N TYR A 350 -18.13 56.05 -27.28
CA TYR A 350 -18.21 56.50 -28.66
C TYR A 350 -19.16 57.69 -28.76
N ASN A 351 -18.74 58.73 -29.48
CA ASN A 351 -19.51 59.93 -29.75
C ASN A 351 -19.26 60.40 -31.19
N TYR A 352 -19.96 61.45 -31.66
CA TYR A 352 -19.89 61.91 -33.05
C TYR A 352 -18.46 62.22 -33.54
N ARG A 353 -17.55 62.62 -32.64
CA ARG A 353 -16.14 62.92 -32.97
C ARG A 353 -15.34 61.71 -33.43
N LEU A 354 -15.80 60.50 -33.10
CA LEU A 354 -15.25 59.25 -33.63
C LEU A 354 -15.22 59.25 -35.17
N PHE A 355 -16.14 59.95 -35.82
CA PHE A 355 -16.22 60.08 -37.29
C PHE A 355 -15.49 61.32 -37.84
N GLU A 356 -15.14 62.29 -36.98
CA GLU A 356 -14.42 63.51 -37.37
C GLU A 356 -12.90 63.29 -37.43
N LEU A 357 -12.35 62.37 -36.62
CA LEU A 357 -10.93 62.01 -36.65
C LEU A 357 -10.52 61.45 -38.04
N SER A 358 -9.45 62.01 -38.63
CA SER A 358 -8.81 61.43 -39.82
C SER A 358 -8.22 60.04 -39.55
N GLU A 359 -7.88 59.29 -40.61
CA GLU A 359 -7.20 57.99 -40.47
C GLU A 359 -5.83 58.10 -39.78
N GLU A 360 -5.12 59.23 -39.89
CA GLU A 360 -3.87 59.44 -39.15
C GLU A 360 -4.14 59.61 -37.65
N GLN A 361 -5.10 60.46 -37.29
CA GLN A 361 -5.51 60.66 -35.88
C GLN A 361 -6.04 59.35 -35.27
N TRP A 362 -6.81 58.56 -36.02
CA TRP A 362 -7.31 57.26 -35.57
C TRP A 362 -6.18 56.23 -35.40
N SER A 363 -5.26 56.12 -36.37
CA SER A 363 -4.10 55.23 -36.27
C SER A 363 -3.18 55.61 -35.10
N ARG A 364 -3.03 56.92 -34.83
CA ARG A 364 -2.32 57.44 -33.66
C ARG A 364 -3.04 57.07 -32.37
N LEU A 365 -4.35 57.31 -32.27
CA LEU A 365 -5.19 56.92 -31.12
C LEU A 365 -5.04 55.43 -30.78
N GLU A 366 -5.17 54.55 -31.78
CA GLU A 366 -4.98 53.10 -31.58
C GLU A 366 -3.58 52.78 -31.04
N THR A 367 -2.54 53.42 -31.57
CA THR A 367 -1.14 53.16 -31.20
C THR A 367 -0.82 53.68 -29.80
N THR A 368 -1.12 54.94 -29.53
CA THR A 368 -0.92 55.60 -28.23
C THR A 368 -1.70 54.89 -27.13
N SER A 369 -2.97 54.51 -27.38
CA SER A 369 -3.78 53.76 -26.41
C SER A 369 -3.16 52.41 -26.05
N ARG A 370 -2.71 51.64 -27.05
CA ARG A 370 -2.08 50.32 -26.85
C ARG A 370 -0.75 50.43 -26.12
N GLN A 371 0.07 51.45 -26.45
CA GLN A 371 1.35 51.69 -25.78
C GLN A 371 1.13 52.07 -24.32
N LEU A 372 0.32 53.11 -24.04
CA LEU A 372 0.13 53.63 -22.69
C LEU A 372 -0.54 52.62 -21.75
N LEU A 373 -1.55 51.86 -22.23
CA LEU A 373 -2.12 50.79 -21.42
C LEU A 373 -1.08 49.69 -21.11
N ASN A 374 -0.31 49.25 -22.11
CA ASN A 374 0.74 48.26 -21.90
C ASN A 374 1.81 48.75 -20.91
N GLU A 375 2.25 50.01 -20.99
CA GLU A 375 3.17 50.61 -20.02
C GLU A 375 2.60 50.68 -18.60
N MET A 376 1.32 51.07 -18.45
CA MET A 376 0.66 51.10 -17.14
C MET A 376 0.54 49.69 -16.53
N MET A 377 0.13 48.70 -17.33
CA MET A 377 0.02 47.32 -16.86
C MET A 377 1.40 46.70 -16.55
N LEU A 378 2.47 47.10 -17.26
CA LEU A 378 3.86 46.71 -16.97
C LEU A 378 4.44 47.37 -15.71
N GLN A 379 3.88 48.48 -15.23
CA GLN A 379 4.25 49.07 -13.93
C GLN A 379 3.48 48.43 -12.77
N GLY A 380 2.28 47.91 -13.04
CA GLY A 380 1.47 47.16 -12.09
C GLY A 380 0.48 48.03 -11.31
N ILE A 381 -0.80 47.65 -11.34
CA ILE A 381 -1.90 48.37 -10.70
C ILE A 381 -2.44 47.52 -9.54
N SER A 382 -2.53 48.13 -8.36
CA SER A 382 -2.89 47.42 -7.13
C SER A 382 -4.41 47.33 -6.92
N VAL A 383 -4.88 46.22 -6.36
CA VAL A 383 -6.29 46.05 -5.98
C VAL A 383 -6.65 47.07 -4.90
N GLY A 384 -7.69 47.87 -5.13
CA GLY A 384 -8.06 48.98 -4.25
C GLY A 384 -7.36 50.32 -4.54
N THR A 385 -6.68 50.47 -5.69
CA THR A 385 -6.26 51.79 -6.19
C THR A 385 -7.50 52.64 -6.48
N PRO A 386 -7.63 53.87 -5.93
CA PRO A 386 -8.80 54.72 -6.19
C PRO A 386 -8.93 55.19 -7.65
N ASP A 387 -10.14 55.16 -8.19
CA ASP A 387 -10.47 55.54 -9.58
C ASP A 387 -10.03 56.97 -9.93
N ASP A 388 -10.10 57.91 -8.98
CA ASP A 388 -9.71 59.30 -9.17
C ASP A 388 -8.18 59.51 -9.22
N LEU A 389 -7.42 58.61 -8.60
CA LEU A 389 -5.96 58.56 -8.71
C LEU A 389 -5.58 57.90 -10.04
N LEU A 390 -6.28 56.83 -10.43
CA LEU A 390 -6.08 56.13 -11.70
C LEU A 390 -6.37 57.03 -12.90
N ARG A 391 -7.48 57.80 -12.88
CA ARG A 391 -7.80 58.81 -13.89
C ARG A 391 -6.70 59.87 -14.03
N ARG A 392 -6.26 60.46 -12.91
CA ARG A 392 -5.17 61.45 -12.91
C ARG A 392 -3.85 60.88 -13.44
N ALA A 393 -3.57 59.59 -13.18
CA ALA A 393 -2.40 58.90 -13.73
C ALA A 393 -2.49 58.63 -15.25
N ILE A 394 -3.70 58.52 -15.80
CA ILE A 394 -3.95 58.43 -17.25
C ILE A 394 -3.84 59.82 -17.88
N GLU A 395 -4.54 60.81 -17.35
CA GLU A 395 -4.51 62.21 -17.81
C GLU A 395 -3.08 62.78 -17.86
N SER A 396 -2.24 62.42 -16.88
CA SER A 396 -0.81 62.78 -16.81
C SER A 396 0.11 61.97 -17.73
N ARG A 397 -0.41 61.02 -18.53
CA ARG A 397 0.34 60.24 -19.54
C ARG A 397 -0.12 60.51 -20.95
N VAL A 398 -1.42 60.77 -21.15
CA VAL A 398 -1.92 61.35 -22.39
C VAL A 398 -1.68 62.88 -22.43
N SER A 399 -0.87 63.43 -21.51
CA SER A 399 -0.45 64.83 -21.50
C SER A 399 0.21 65.26 -22.80
N ASP A 400 0.96 64.34 -23.43
CA ASP A 400 1.92 64.65 -24.48
C ASP A 400 1.33 64.50 -25.90
N GLU A 401 0.09 64.01 -26.04
CA GLU A 401 -0.62 64.06 -27.32
C GLU A 401 -1.03 65.52 -27.60
N PRO A 402 -0.59 66.12 -28.73
CA PRO A 402 -0.90 67.52 -29.06
C PRO A 402 -2.35 67.73 -29.51
N ASP A 403 -3.02 66.69 -29.99
CA ASP A 403 -4.40 66.71 -30.45
C ASP A 403 -5.36 66.55 -29.25
N PRO A 404 -6.21 67.54 -28.93
CA PRO A 404 -7.07 67.49 -27.74
C PRO A 404 -8.18 66.44 -27.83
N GLU A 405 -8.55 65.98 -29.02
CA GLU A 405 -9.66 65.05 -29.23
C GLU A 405 -9.16 63.60 -29.19
N VAL A 406 -8.03 63.33 -29.86
CA VAL A 406 -7.29 62.06 -29.72
C VAL A 406 -6.91 61.86 -28.25
N LYS A 407 -6.47 62.92 -27.56
CA LYS A 407 -6.12 62.91 -26.13
C LYS A 407 -7.29 62.56 -25.22
N ALA A 408 -8.44 63.22 -25.38
CA ALA A 408 -9.63 62.94 -24.59
C ALA A 408 -10.13 61.50 -24.79
N MET A 409 -10.18 61.04 -26.06
CA MET A 409 -10.68 59.71 -26.40
C MET A 409 -9.70 58.60 -25.96
N THR A 410 -8.39 58.79 -26.15
CA THR A 410 -7.35 57.87 -25.63
C THR A 410 -7.46 57.70 -24.12
N ALA A 411 -7.69 58.78 -23.38
CA ALA A 411 -7.86 58.71 -21.92
C ALA A 411 -9.10 57.89 -21.52
N GLU A 412 -10.24 58.04 -22.21
CA GLU A 412 -11.47 57.29 -21.91
C GLU A 412 -11.38 55.79 -22.28
N PHE A 413 -10.73 55.46 -23.40
CA PHE A 413 -10.48 54.08 -23.81
C PHE A 413 -9.56 53.35 -22.82
N ILE A 414 -8.48 54.01 -22.37
CA ILE A 414 -7.60 53.45 -21.32
C ILE A 414 -8.38 53.33 -20.00
N ALA A 415 -9.09 54.37 -19.57
CA ALA A 415 -9.84 54.39 -18.29
C ALA A 415 -11.00 53.38 -18.22
N THR A 416 -11.41 52.80 -19.34
CA THR A 416 -12.45 51.76 -19.41
C THR A 416 -11.85 50.35 -19.60
N SER A 417 -10.62 50.25 -20.11
CA SER A 417 -9.93 48.97 -20.35
C SER A 417 -8.96 48.56 -19.23
N VAL A 418 -8.53 49.53 -18.41
CA VAL A 418 -7.55 49.34 -17.33
C VAL A 418 -8.14 48.54 -16.16
N ALA A 419 -7.33 47.64 -15.58
CA ALA A 419 -7.73 46.81 -14.45
C ALA A 419 -6.56 46.58 -13.48
N PRO A 420 -6.81 46.33 -12.17
CA PRO A 420 -5.78 45.87 -11.25
C PRO A 420 -5.16 44.53 -11.71
N ASN A 421 -3.83 44.47 -11.75
CA ASN A 421 -3.09 43.28 -12.18
C ASN A 421 -1.93 42.90 -11.23
N LEU A 422 -1.75 43.61 -10.11
CA LEU A 422 -0.86 43.14 -9.05
C LEU A 422 -1.57 42.10 -8.17
N VAL A 423 -1.06 40.89 -8.21
CA VAL A 423 -1.51 39.75 -7.37
C VAL A 423 -0.39 39.33 -6.42
N VAL A 424 -0.73 38.62 -5.34
CA VAL A 424 0.28 38.13 -4.39
C VAL A 424 1.16 37.06 -5.05
N ASP A 425 2.46 37.25 -4.98
CA ASP A 425 3.48 36.26 -5.33
C ASP A 425 3.67 35.34 -4.12
N GLU A 426 2.80 34.33 -3.98
CA GLU A 426 2.86 33.39 -2.86
C GLU A 426 4.24 32.70 -2.74
N GLU A 427 4.87 32.38 -3.87
CA GLU A 427 6.18 31.72 -3.91
C GLU A 427 7.29 32.66 -3.43
N ARG A 428 7.37 33.91 -3.93
CA ARG A 428 8.36 34.87 -3.43
C ARG A 428 8.08 35.33 -2.01
N THR A 429 6.82 35.51 -1.62
CA THR A 429 6.43 35.84 -0.24
C THR A 429 6.87 34.72 0.69
N ARG A 430 6.64 33.45 0.32
CA ARG A 430 7.12 32.30 1.10
C ARG A 430 8.64 32.21 1.11
N GLN A 431 9.34 32.45 -0.01
CA GLN A 431 10.81 32.47 -0.03
C GLN A 431 11.41 33.61 0.82
N GLN A 432 10.78 34.79 0.84
CA GLN A 432 11.19 35.89 1.72
C GLN A 432 10.94 35.55 3.19
N ALA A 433 9.82 34.89 3.50
CA ALA A 433 9.55 34.35 4.84
C ALA A 433 10.52 33.24 5.25
N GLU A 434 10.87 32.32 4.34
CA GLU A 434 11.88 31.27 4.57
C GLU A 434 13.27 31.87 4.82
N ARG A 435 13.67 32.91 4.08
CA ARG A 435 14.94 33.64 4.31
C ARG A 435 14.95 34.39 5.64
N ALA A 436 13.89 35.13 5.96
CA ALA A 436 13.77 35.84 7.24
C ALA A 436 13.76 34.85 8.43
N VAL A 437 13.03 33.73 8.32
CA VAL A 437 13.04 32.63 9.31
C VAL A 437 14.40 31.96 9.43
N GLY A 438 15.15 31.84 8.32
CA GLY A 438 16.51 31.31 8.29
C GLY A 438 17.57 32.25 8.89
N GLN A 439 17.26 33.53 9.09
CA GLN A 439 18.10 34.51 9.80
C GLN A 439 17.79 34.59 11.30
N ILE A 440 16.82 33.82 11.81
CA ILE A 440 16.50 33.76 13.24
C ILE A 440 17.35 32.67 13.89
N ASP A 441 18.37 33.11 14.63
CA ASP A 441 19.17 32.25 15.50
C ASP A 441 18.26 31.48 16.48
N PRO A 442 18.49 30.16 16.66
CA PRO A 442 17.72 29.37 17.62
C PRO A 442 17.82 29.92 19.05
N VAL A 443 16.73 29.82 19.81
CA VAL A 443 16.70 30.17 21.23
C VAL A 443 17.41 29.07 22.01
N MET A 444 18.71 29.27 22.25
CA MET A 444 19.52 28.34 23.01
C MET A 444 19.47 28.66 24.51
N LEU A 445 18.95 27.73 25.30
CA LEU A 445 19.08 27.72 26.74
C LEU A 445 20.46 27.16 27.10
N SER A 446 21.32 28.01 27.66
CA SER A 446 22.65 27.61 28.16
C SER A 446 22.64 27.55 29.69
N VAL A 447 23.16 26.45 30.23
CA VAL A 447 23.33 26.25 31.68
C VAL A 447 24.67 25.56 31.96
N GLU A 448 25.32 25.95 33.06
CA GLU A 448 26.54 25.35 33.58
C GLU A 448 26.25 24.31 34.66
N GLN A 449 27.22 23.42 34.92
CA GLN A 449 27.08 22.36 35.91
C GLN A 449 26.94 22.95 37.33
N GLY A 450 25.77 22.73 37.94
CA GLY A 450 25.42 23.28 39.24
C GLY A 450 24.40 24.42 39.20
N ASP A 451 24.04 24.93 38.01
CA ASP A 451 22.99 25.95 37.87
C ASP A 451 21.63 25.44 38.37
N LEU A 452 20.87 26.32 39.01
CA LEU A 452 19.50 26.06 39.44
C LEU A 452 18.56 26.09 38.24
N ILE A 453 17.84 24.98 37.98
CA ILE A 453 16.83 24.90 36.93
C ILE A 453 15.46 25.35 37.47
N VAL A 454 15.03 24.83 38.62
CA VAL A 454 13.77 25.19 39.30
C VAL A 454 13.83 24.77 40.77
N ARG A 455 13.23 25.52 41.72
CA ARG A 455 13.19 25.12 43.14
C ARG A 455 11.99 24.23 43.47
N ALA A 456 12.12 23.47 44.56
CA ALA A 456 10.97 22.80 45.15
C ALA A 456 9.80 23.77 45.39
N SER A 457 8.59 23.32 45.07
CA SER A 457 7.33 24.09 45.19
C SER A 457 7.14 25.27 44.22
N GLU A 458 8.08 25.55 43.32
CA GLU A 458 7.87 26.49 42.21
C GLU A 458 7.18 25.79 41.01
N PRO A 459 6.36 26.49 40.20
CA PRO A 459 5.79 25.95 38.98
C PRO A 459 6.84 25.91 37.86
N ILE A 460 6.94 24.78 37.16
CA ILE A 460 7.91 24.55 36.08
C ILE A 460 7.49 25.33 34.83
N ASP A 461 8.31 26.27 34.36
CA ASP A 461 8.06 26.99 33.10
C ASP A 461 8.52 26.18 31.88
N ALA A 462 8.21 26.66 30.67
CA ALA A 462 8.50 25.99 29.41
C ALA A 462 10.01 25.78 29.19
N SER A 463 10.85 26.76 29.56
CA SER A 463 12.32 26.66 29.54
C SER A 463 12.82 25.53 30.44
N ASP A 464 12.29 25.49 31.65
CA ASP A 464 12.75 24.62 32.72
C ASP A 464 12.36 23.18 32.38
N PHE A 465 11.16 22.97 31.84
CA PHE A 465 10.73 21.68 31.32
C PHE A 465 11.63 21.15 30.19
N VAL A 466 12.07 22.01 29.25
CA VAL A 466 13.00 21.63 28.17
C VAL A 466 14.35 21.17 28.74
N LEU A 467 14.89 21.89 29.72
CA LEU A 467 16.13 21.50 30.41
C LEU A 467 15.94 20.21 31.23
N LEU A 468 14.83 20.07 31.95
CA LEU A 468 14.52 18.89 32.75
C LEU A 468 14.36 17.63 31.88
N ASP A 469 13.70 17.66 30.71
CA ASP A 469 13.60 16.46 29.86
C ASP A 469 14.91 16.14 29.13
N TYR A 470 15.68 17.17 28.75
CA TYR A 470 17.03 17.01 28.18
C TYR A 470 17.96 16.26 29.13
N PHE A 471 18.00 16.66 30.41
CA PHE A 471 18.76 15.95 31.45
C PHE A 471 18.07 14.67 31.97
N GLY A 472 16.85 14.37 31.54
CA GLY A 472 16.08 13.20 31.98
C GLY A 472 15.52 13.30 33.41
N LEU A 473 15.51 14.50 33.98
CA LEU A 473 15.05 14.84 35.34
C LEU A 473 13.51 14.88 35.47
N THR A 474 12.77 14.79 34.35
CA THR A 474 11.30 14.74 34.27
C THR A 474 10.62 13.52 34.94
N ASN A 475 11.39 12.68 35.67
CA ASN A 475 10.93 11.53 36.45
C ASN A 475 9.87 10.67 35.74
N ARG A 476 10.28 9.87 34.75
CA ARG A 476 9.33 9.09 33.94
C ARG A 476 8.57 8.06 34.77
N TYR A 477 7.25 8.24 34.90
CA TYR A 477 6.40 7.39 35.72
C TYR A 477 5.73 6.28 34.93
N PHE A 478 5.24 5.30 35.66
CA PHE A 478 4.54 4.13 35.14
C PHE A 478 3.03 4.39 35.18
N ASN A 479 2.40 4.58 34.03
CA ASN A 479 0.96 4.84 33.94
C ASN A 479 0.18 3.51 34.07
N TRP A 480 -0.05 3.09 35.31
CA TRP A 480 -0.77 1.86 35.64
C TRP A 480 -2.18 1.81 35.06
N VAL A 481 -2.93 2.92 35.12
CA VAL A 481 -4.31 2.99 34.59
C VAL A 481 -4.33 2.77 33.08
N GLY A 482 -3.46 3.47 32.35
CA GLY A 482 -3.30 3.31 30.91
C GLY A 482 -2.83 1.90 30.52
N LEU A 483 -1.91 1.31 31.28
CA LEU A 483 -1.48 -0.07 31.05
C LEU A 483 -2.58 -1.10 31.35
N CYS A 484 -3.39 -0.90 32.39
CA CYS A 484 -4.54 -1.76 32.69
C CYS A 484 -5.58 -1.70 31.55
N GLY A 485 -5.94 -0.50 31.09
CA GLY A 485 -6.82 -0.33 29.92
C GLY A 485 -6.24 -0.97 28.64
N PHE A 486 -4.94 -0.81 28.40
CA PHE A 486 -4.25 -1.45 27.29
C PHE A 486 -4.21 -2.99 27.42
N SER A 487 -4.07 -3.52 28.64
CA SER A 487 -4.09 -4.96 28.90
C SER A 487 -5.48 -5.56 28.66
N VAL A 488 -6.56 -4.83 28.97
CA VAL A 488 -7.93 -5.20 28.59
C VAL A 488 -8.07 -5.20 27.07
N LEU A 489 -7.58 -4.18 26.36
CA LEU A 489 -7.60 -4.14 24.88
C LEU A 489 -6.87 -5.34 24.26
N ILE A 490 -5.67 -5.70 24.76
CA ILE A 490 -4.93 -6.89 24.33
C ILE A 490 -5.72 -8.17 24.63
N THR A 491 -6.41 -8.25 25.78
CA THR A 491 -7.24 -9.41 26.13
C THR A 491 -8.41 -9.57 25.16
N CYS A 492 -9.11 -8.48 24.83
CA CYS A 492 -10.18 -8.48 23.82
C CYS A 492 -9.66 -8.84 22.43
N ALA A 493 -8.48 -8.35 22.02
CA ALA A 493 -7.86 -8.69 20.75
C ALA A 493 -7.49 -10.18 20.64
N VAL A 494 -6.91 -10.76 21.70
CA VAL A 494 -6.58 -12.19 21.76
C VAL A 494 -7.87 -13.04 21.77
N ALA A 495 -8.90 -12.62 22.50
CA ALA A 495 -10.20 -13.29 22.48
C ALA A 495 -10.85 -13.25 21.09
N PHE A 496 -10.78 -12.13 20.37
CA PHE A 496 -11.27 -12.01 19.00
C PHE A 496 -10.50 -12.90 18.01
N TYR A 497 -9.18 -12.94 18.10
CA TYR A 497 -8.35 -13.86 17.30
C TYR A 497 -8.72 -15.34 17.55
N LEU A 498 -8.88 -15.75 18.81
CA LEU A 498 -9.28 -17.12 19.17
C LEU A 498 -10.73 -17.44 18.74
N TRP A 499 -11.62 -16.44 18.70
CA TRP A 499 -12.97 -16.59 18.16
C TRP A 499 -12.95 -16.81 16.63
N VAL A 500 -12.15 -16.04 15.88
CA VAL A 500 -11.99 -16.24 14.43
C VAL A 500 -11.34 -17.59 14.10
N ASP A 501 -10.40 -18.08 14.93
CA ASP A 501 -9.84 -19.43 14.83
C ASP A 501 -10.89 -20.51 15.10
N HIS A 502 -11.71 -20.36 16.15
CA HIS A 502 -12.80 -21.29 16.45
C HIS A 502 -13.86 -21.38 15.34
N LEU A 503 -13.99 -20.33 14.50
CA LEU A 503 -14.85 -20.33 13.32
C LEU A 503 -14.22 -21.02 12.09
N GLN A 504 -12.92 -21.38 12.12
CA GLN A 504 -12.30 -22.15 11.04
C GLN A 504 -12.67 -23.64 11.15
N VAL A 505 -12.82 -24.29 9.99
CA VAL A 505 -13.04 -25.76 9.90
C VAL A 505 -11.85 -26.53 10.47
N ASN A 506 -10.63 -26.02 10.24
CA ASN A 506 -9.38 -26.59 10.74
C ASN A 506 -8.80 -25.63 11.79
N GLN A 507 -9.13 -25.86 13.06
CA GLN A 507 -8.60 -25.09 14.20
C GLN A 507 -7.08 -25.27 14.35
N LEU A 508 -6.39 -24.21 14.75
CA LEU A 508 -4.94 -24.21 14.93
C LEU A 508 -4.46 -25.03 16.14
N ASN A 509 -3.22 -25.52 16.08
CA ASN A 509 -2.59 -26.18 17.22
C ASN A 509 -1.92 -25.16 18.15
N GLN A 510 -1.60 -25.58 19.38
CA GLN A 510 -0.81 -24.77 20.32
C GLN A 510 0.56 -24.33 19.77
N ARG A 511 1.13 -25.07 18.81
CA ARG A 511 2.36 -24.67 18.08
C ARG A 511 2.11 -23.52 17.12
N ASP A 512 0.97 -23.51 16.43
CA ASP A 512 0.59 -22.51 15.45
C ASP A 512 0.26 -21.18 16.13
N HIS A 513 -0.52 -21.21 17.23
CA HIS A 513 -0.72 -20.02 18.07
C HIS A 513 0.60 -19.45 18.61
N LEU A 514 1.56 -20.32 19.00
CA LEU A 514 2.89 -19.89 19.42
C LEU A 514 3.68 -19.24 18.27
N LEU A 515 3.55 -19.72 17.03
CA LEU A 515 4.15 -19.07 15.87
C LEU A 515 3.52 -17.70 15.61
N VAL A 516 2.19 -17.58 15.59
CA VAL A 516 1.50 -16.30 15.42
C VAL A 516 1.89 -15.30 16.51
N LEU A 517 1.97 -15.74 17.77
CA LEU A 517 2.46 -14.95 18.90
C LEU A 517 3.90 -14.48 18.69
N LEU A 518 4.81 -15.36 18.26
CA LEU A 518 6.22 -15.02 18.00
C LEU A 518 6.37 -14.04 16.82
N LEU A 519 5.55 -14.15 15.77
CA LEU A 519 5.53 -13.20 14.66
C LEU A 519 5.05 -11.81 15.14
N CYS A 520 3.99 -11.74 15.95
CA CYS A 520 3.49 -10.49 16.52
C CYS A 520 4.51 -9.83 17.48
N LEU A 521 5.13 -10.61 18.37
CA LEU A 521 6.20 -10.13 19.27
C LEU A 521 7.45 -9.70 18.49
N GLY A 522 7.73 -10.33 17.35
CA GLY A 522 8.79 -9.91 16.43
C GLY A 522 8.62 -8.45 15.98
N VAL A 523 7.40 -8.02 15.66
CA VAL A 523 7.10 -6.62 15.29
C VAL A 523 7.42 -5.66 16.44
N SER A 524 7.04 -6.01 17.68
CA SER A 524 7.40 -5.27 18.90
C SER A 524 8.92 -5.08 19.05
N VAL A 525 9.68 -6.16 18.90
CA VAL A 525 11.14 -6.16 19.07
C VAL A 525 11.83 -5.32 17.98
N LEU A 526 11.38 -5.42 16.74
CA LEU A 526 11.91 -4.63 15.63
C LEU A 526 11.64 -3.12 15.79
N ALA A 527 10.44 -2.76 16.26
CA ALA A 527 10.10 -1.38 16.58
C ALA A 527 10.94 -0.84 17.76
N ALA A 528 11.13 -1.63 18.82
CA ALA A 528 11.97 -1.27 19.96
C ALA A 528 13.45 -1.07 19.58
N LEU A 529 13.94 -1.82 18.58
CA LEU A 529 15.28 -1.67 18.00
C LEU A 529 15.41 -0.48 17.03
N LYS A 530 14.36 0.35 16.86
CA LYS A 530 14.28 1.46 15.90
C LYS A 530 14.61 1.05 14.46
N VAL A 531 14.24 -0.16 14.06
CA VAL A 531 14.31 -0.58 12.64
C VAL A 531 13.40 0.34 11.82
N PRO A 532 13.86 0.95 10.71
CA PRO A 532 13.15 2.04 10.04
C PRO A 532 11.82 1.65 9.38
N THR A 533 11.46 0.37 9.38
CA THR A 533 10.12 -0.10 9.01
C THR A 533 9.61 -1.21 9.91
N ILE A 534 8.29 -1.25 10.01
CA ILE A 534 7.52 -2.20 10.80
C ILE A 534 7.37 -3.49 9.96
N GLY A 535 7.69 -4.64 10.53
CA GLY A 535 7.68 -5.94 9.83
C GLY A 535 6.30 -6.50 9.44
N LEU A 536 5.24 -5.68 9.40
CA LEU A 536 3.88 -6.12 9.05
C LEU A 536 3.81 -6.87 7.71
N PRO A 537 4.49 -6.47 6.62
CA PRO A 537 4.43 -7.21 5.36
C PRO A 537 4.88 -8.66 5.48
N ALA A 538 5.92 -8.92 6.29
CA ALA A 538 6.39 -10.28 6.55
C ALA A 538 5.39 -11.09 7.38
N VAL A 539 4.72 -10.46 8.37
CA VAL A 539 3.68 -11.13 9.16
C VAL A 539 2.47 -11.48 8.30
N GLY A 540 1.99 -10.54 7.47
CA GLY A 540 0.84 -10.77 6.58
C GLY A 540 1.09 -11.88 5.56
N LEU A 541 2.25 -11.84 4.89
CA LEU A 541 2.68 -12.89 3.96
C LEU A 541 2.79 -14.26 4.63
N LEU A 542 3.40 -14.35 5.83
CA LEU A 542 3.55 -15.63 6.52
C LEU A 542 2.22 -16.16 7.06
N VAL A 543 1.46 -15.36 7.82
CA VAL A 543 0.18 -15.80 8.42
C VAL A 543 -0.85 -16.11 7.32
N GLY A 544 -0.93 -15.29 6.26
CA GLY A 544 -1.78 -15.58 5.10
C GLY A 544 -1.39 -16.87 4.37
N SER A 545 -0.10 -17.08 4.08
CA SER A 545 0.37 -18.31 3.41
C SER A 545 0.21 -19.58 4.25
N PHE A 546 0.31 -19.46 5.58
CA PHE A 546 0.31 -20.59 6.50
C PHE A 546 -1.10 -20.97 6.99
N TYR A 547 -1.95 -19.96 7.22
CA TYR A 547 -3.21 -20.10 7.95
C TYR A 547 -4.40 -19.42 7.25
N GLY A 548 -4.21 -18.89 6.04
CA GLY A 548 -5.27 -18.36 5.18
C GLY A 548 -5.69 -16.90 5.46
N ASN A 549 -6.49 -16.36 4.54
CA ASN A 549 -6.86 -14.94 4.51
C ASN A 549 -7.55 -14.48 5.80
N ALA A 550 -8.49 -15.26 6.36
CA ALA A 550 -9.28 -14.85 7.52
C ALA A 550 -8.41 -14.57 8.76
N LEU A 551 -7.48 -15.46 9.07
CA LEU A 551 -6.57 -15.32 10.22
C LEU A 551 -5.49 -14.26 9.96
N GLY A 552 -4.95 -14.17 8.73
CA GLY A 552 -3.99 -13.12 8.38
C GLY A 552 -4.58 -11.71 8.45
N VAL A 553 -5.78 -11.49 7.89
CA VAL A 553 -6.47 -10.19 7.93
C VAL A 553 -6.81 -9.81 9.37
N THR A 554 -7.24 -10.78 10.18
CA THR A 554 -7.49 -10.58 11.62
C THR A 554 -6.21 -10.14 12.35
N VAL A 555 -5.08 -10.83 12.15
CA VAL A 555 -3.80 -10.48 12.79
C VAL A 555 -3.33 -9.08 12.35
N ILE A 556 -3.38 -8.75 11.06
CA ILE A 556 -2.95 -7.43 10.58
C ILE A 556 -3.88 -6.30 11.04
N GLY A 557 -5.20 -6.51 11.04
CA GLY A 557 -6.18 -5.54 11.55
C GLY A 557 -6.01 -5.26 13.05
N LEU A 558 -5.82 -6.31 13.86
CA LEU A 558 -5.53 -6.16 15.29
C LEU A 558 -4.20 -5.44 15.53
N LEU A 559 -3.13 -5.76 14.77
CA LEU A 559 -1.85 -5.05 14.89
C LEU A 559 -1.97 -3.57 14.47
N MET A 560 -2.74 -3.25 13.44
CA MET A 560 -3.03 -1.87 13.02
C MET A 560 -3.72 -1.05 14.12
N LEU A 561 -4.62 -1.67 14.89
CA LEU A 561 -5.30 -1.04 16.05
C LEU A 561 -4.38 -0.90 17.27
N ILE A 562 -3.62 -1.95 17.60
CA ILE A 562 -2.85 -2.05 18.85
C ILE A 562 -1.57 -1.18 18.83
N LEU A 563 -0.83 -1.21 17.71
CA LEU A 563 0.49 -0.56 17.59
C LEU A 563 0.48 0.96 17.89
N PRO A 564 -0.41 1.80 17.33
CA PRO A 564 -0.36 3.25 17.54
C PRO A 564 -0.83 3.69 18.94
N ILE A 565 -1.58 2.83 19.64
CA ILE A 565 -2.00 3.06 21.02
C ILE A 565 -0.82 2.77 21.97
N GLY A 566 -0.23 1.57 21.85
CA GLY A 566 0.82 1.11 22.77
C GLY A 566 2.21 1.71 22.52
N THR A 567 2.52 2.11 21.29
CA THR A 567 3.89 2.52 20.88
C THR A 567 3.93 3.91 20.26
N ALA A 568 5.13 4.50 20.15
CA ALA A 568 5.37 5.79 19.49
C ALA A 568 5.62 5.65 17.97
N ILE A 569 4.91 4.74 17.30
CA ILE A 569 5.03 4.50 15.86
C ILE A 569 4.28 5.58 15.06
N SER A 570 4.91 6.09 13.99
CA SER A 570 4.26 7.03 13.05
C SER A 570 3.18 6.34 12.22
N VAL A 571 2.02 6.99 12.11
CA VAL A 571 0.82 6.46 11.44
C VAL A 571 1.04 6.20 9.95
N ILE A 572 1.80 7.04 9.23
CA ILE A 572 1.95 6.91 7.77
C ILE A 572 2.70 5.61 7.39
N PRO A 573 3.90 5.29 7.95
CA PRO A 573 4.54 4.00 7.75
C PRO A 573 3.73 2.80 8.26
N LEU A 574 2.90 2.98 9.30
CA LEU A 574 1.99 1.95 9.82
C LEU A 574 0.90 1.59 8.81
N VAL A 575 0.16 2.57 8.29
CA VAL A 575 -0.92 2.34 7.33
C VAL A 575 -0.35 1.79 6.00
N ALA A 576 0.77 2.33 5.52
CA ALA A 576 1.45 1.81 4.34
C ALA A 576 1.93 0.36 4.51
N GLY A 577 2.52 0.02 5.66
CA GLY A 577 2.93 -1.34 5.98
C GLY A 577 1.75 -2.30 6.18
N ALA A 578 0.64 -1.83 6.73
CA ALA A 578 -0.59 -2.60 6.91
C ALA A 578 -1.28 -2.89 5.57
N ALA A 579 -1.41 -1.91 4.68
CA ALA A 579 -1.97 -2.10 3.34
C ALA A 579 -1.18 -3.15 2.52
N ALA A 580 0.15 -3.04 2.54
CA ALA A 580 1.05 -4.01 1.92
C ALA A 580 0.95 -5.41 2.56
N ALA A 581 0.77 -5.49 3.88
CA ALA A 581 0.55 -6.74 4.59
C ALA A 581 -0.81 -7.39 4.30
N LEU A 582 -1.86 -6.61 4.10
CA LEU A 582 -3.19 -7.09 3.69
C LEU A 582 -3.15 -7.63 2.25
N LEU A 583 -2.48 -6.93 1.32
CA LEU A 583 -2.26 -7.42 -0.04
C LEU A 583 -1.49 -8.76 -0.03
N GLY A 584 -0.39 -8.81 0.72
CA GLY A 584 0.38 -10.05 0.91
C GLY A 584 -0.47 -11.19 1.49
N THR A 585 -1.26 -10.89 2.52
CA THR A 585 -2.17 -11.85 3.15
C THR A 585 -3.17 -12.43 2.15
N TRP A 586 -3.82 -11.58 1.35
CA TRP A 586 -4.95 -11.97 0.50
C TRP A 586 -4.57 -12.92 -0.63
N ILE A 587 -3.34 -12.79 -1.13
CA ILE A 587 -2.84 -13.52 -2.30
C ILE A 587 -2.00 -14.73 -1.88
N ALA A 588 -1.22 -14.66 -0.80
CA ALA A 588 -0.22 -15.68 -0.46
C ALA A 588 -0.71 -17.16 -0.33
N PRO A 589 -1.92 -17.49 0.18
CA PRO A 589 -2.38 -18.89 0.21
C PRO A 589 -2.91 -19.41 -1.14
N GLN A 590 -3.11 -18.53 -2.13
CA GLN A 590 -3.46 -18.92 -3.50
C GLN A 590 -2.22 -19.43 -4.27
N LEU A 591 -1.03 -19.06 -3.82
CA LEU A 591 0.23 -19.36 -4.50
C LEU A 591 0.66 -20.83 -4.36
N ARG A 592 1.39 -21.32 -5.34
CA ARG A 592 1.90 -22.70 -5.43
C ARG A 592 3.40 -22.79 -5.68
N SER A 593 4.07 -21.71 -6.11
CA SER A 593 5.53 -21.65 -6.20
C SER A 593 6.17 -20.55 -5.32
N ARG A 594 7.47 -20.70 -5.06
CA ARG A 594 8.29 -19.67 -4.41
C ARG A 594 8.60 -18.48 -5.34
N GLU A 595 8.41 -18.65 -6.64
CA GLU A 595 8.59 -17.60 -7.64
C GLU A 595 7.41 -16.62 -7.61
N GLU A 596 6.17 -17.13 -7.62
CA GLU A 596 4.97 -16.33 -7.36
C GLU A 596 5.07 -15.56 -6.04
N PHE A 597 5.60 -16.18 -4.99
CA PHE A 597 5.76 -15.52 -3.68
C PHE A 597 6.81 -14.39 -3.74
N ALA A 598 7.87 -14.55 -4.53
CA ALA A 598 8.85 -13.49 -4.77
C ALA A 598 8.25 -12.33 -5.60
N LEU A 599 7.45 -12.65 -6.62
CA LEU A 599 6.72 -11.66 -7.43
C LEU A 599 5.69 -10.88 -6.60
N LEU A 600 4.93 -11.58 -5.74
CA LEU A 600 4.04 -10.94 -4.75
C LEU A 600 4.82 -10.00 -3.83
N GLY A 601 6.04 -10.37 -3.43
CA GLY A 601 6.93 -9.48 -2.67
C GLY A 601 7.27 -8.17 -3.38
N GLY A 602 7.31 -8.17 -4.72
CA GLY A 602 7.41 -6.96 -5.54
C GLY A 602 6.16 -6.07 -5.44
N PHE A 603 4.97 -6.66 -5.58
CA PHE A 603 3.69 -5.93 -5.44
C PHE A 603 3.45 -5.42 -4.00
N VAL A 604 3.88 -6.17 -2.99
CA VAL A 604 3.88 -5.76 -1.58
C VAL A 604 4.80 -4.56 -1.37
N GLY A 605 5.99 -4.54 -1.97
CA GLY A 605 6.85 -3.35 -2.01
C GLY A 605 6.21 -2.16 -2.72
N LEU A 606 5.68 -2.36 -3.93
CA LEU A 606 5.06 -1.29 -4.73
C LEU A 606 3.86 -0.67 -4.02
N SER A 607 2.98 -1.47 -3.42
CA SER A 607 1.84 -0.98 -2.64
C SER A 607 2.28 -0.22 -1.38
N GLN A 608 3.33 -0.68 -0.67
CA GLN A 608 3.89 0.07 0.45
C GLN A 608 4.45 1.44 0.02
N ALA A 609 5.11 1.53 -1.14
CA ALA A 609 5.58 2.80 -1.69
C ALA A 609 4.42 3.73 -2.07
N ILE A 610 3.42 3.23 -2.82
CA ILE A 610 2.28 4.03 -3.29
C ILE A 610 1.45 4.56 -2.12
N VAL A 611 1.10 3.71 -1.14
CA VAL A 611 0.31 4.14 0.02
C VAL A 611 1.11 5.11 0.90
N HIS A 612 2.42 4.90 1.07
CA HIS A 612 3.27 5.88 1.76
C HIS A 612 3.30 7.24 1.02
N PHE A 613 3.44 7.21 -0.30
CA PHE A 613 3.49 8.41 -1.14
C PHE A 613 2.19 9.22 -1.05
N ILE A 614 1.03 8.57 -1.24
CA ILE A 614 -0.28 9.21 -1.19
C ILE A 614 -0.54 9.81 0.20
N LEU A 615 -0.29 9.07 1.28
CA LEU A 615 -0.51 9.57 2.65
C LEU A 615 0.48 10.67 3.06
N THR A 616 1.68 10.69 2.48
CA THR A 616 2.64 11.80 2.66
C THR A 616 2.18 13.04 1.90
N LEU A 617 1.73 12.87 0.65
CA LEU A 617 1.19 13.94 -0.18
C LEU A 617 -0.05 14.58 0.45
N MET A 618 -0.98 13.77 0.97
CA MET A 618 -2.18 14.25 1.70
C MET A 618 -1.85 15.02 2.99
N ARG A 619 -0.65 14.85 3.57
CA ARG A 619 -0.24 15.53 4.80
C ARG A 619 0.52 16.85 4.55
N LEU A 620 1.03 17.08 3.35
CA LEU A 620 1.80 18.27 3.00
C LEU A 620 1.05 19.11 1.96
N THR A 621 0.87 20.40 2.25
CA THR A 621 0.64 21.41 1.21
C THR A 621 1.96 21.64 0.46
N VAL A 622 2.25 20.78 -0.53
CA VAL A 622 3.61 20.63 -1.10
C VAL A 622 4.04 21.83 -1.94
N ALA A 623 5.06 22.55 -1.45
CA ALA A 623 5.89 23.42 -2.28
C ALA A 623 6.87 22.61 -3.14
N ALA A 624 7.19 23.14 -4.33
CA ALA A 624 7.98 22.47 -5.36
C ALA A 624 9.32 21.79 -4.93
N PRO A 625 10.16 22.33 -4.01
CA PRO A 625 11.45 21.70 -3.70
C PRO A 625 11.35 20.33 -2.98
N LEU A 626 10.20 19.98 -2.40
CA LEU A 626 10.09 18.78 -1.55
C LEU A 626 9.82 17.47 -2.31
N TRP A 627 9.34 17.50 -3.55
CA TRP A 627 8.95 16.31 -4.33
C TRP A 627 10.03 15.21 -4.35
N LYS A 628 11.30 15.59 -4.53
CA LYS A 628 12.43 14.65 -4.55
C LYS A 628 12.58 13.89 -3.23
N SER A 629 12.34 14.55 -2.08
CA SER A 629 12.41 13.92 -0.76
C SER A 629 11.25 12.96 -0.51
N ILE A 630 10.02 13.36 -0.91
CA ILE A 630 8.79 12.56 -0.77
C ILE A 630 8.90 11.28 -1.64
N PHE A 631 9.39 11.42 -2.87
CA PHE A 631 9.60 10.30 -3.77
C PHE A 631 10.68 9.33 -3.25
N ILE A 632 11.86 9.83 -2.85
CA ILE A 632 12.93 8.98 -2.30
C ILE A 632 12.49 8.28 -1.01
N GLY A 633 11.82 8.98 -0.09
CA GLY A 633 11.30 8.39 1.15
C GLY A 633 10.28 7.28 0.89
N SER A 634 9.36 7.51 -0.05
CA SER A 634 8.34 6.51 -0.41
C SER A 634 8.93 5.32 -1.18
N ALA A 635 9.91 5.55 -2.06
CA ALA A 635 10.66 4.49 -2.72
C ALA A 635 11.45 3.63 -1.72
N LEU A 636 12.07 4.23 -0.70
CA LEU A 636 12.69 3.50 0.42
C LEU A 636 11.66 2.65 1.17
N HIS A 637 10.46 3.17 1.44
CA HIS A 637 9.37 2.37 2.01
C HIS A 637 8.94 1.18 1.13
N GLY A 638 9.02 1.30 -0.19
CA GLY A 638 8.86 0.15 -1.09
C GLY A 638 10.00 -0.86 -1.02
N VAL A 639 11.26 -0.41 -1.02
CA VAL A 639 12.45 -1.27 -0.86
C VAL A 639 12.38 -2.04 0.46
N TYR A 640 11.90 -1.42 1.54
CA TYR A 640 11.64 -2.11 2.80
C TYR A 640 10.54 -3.16 2.71
N GLY A 641 9.44 -2.90 1.99
CA GLY A 641 8.39 -3.90 1.75
C GLY A 641 8.89 -5.13 0.97
N ILE A 642 9.76 -4.92 -0.03
CA ILE A 642 10.47 -6.01 -0.72
C ILE A 642 11.39 -6.74 0.25
N ALA A 643 12.18 -6.03 1.08
CA ALA A 643 13.10 -6.65 2.03
C ALA A 643 12.38 -7.52 3.08
N TRP A 644 11.22 -7.08 3.58
CA TRP A 644 10.37 -7.90 4.47
C TRP A 644 9.81 -9.12 3.75
N SER A 645 9.43 -9.00 2.48
CA SER A 645 8.94 -10.12 1.66
C SER A 645 10.04 -11.15 1.37
N VAL A 646 11.26 -10.70 1.07
CA VAL A 646 12.45 -11.56 0.92
C VAL A 646 12.80 -12.26 2.23
N LEU A 647 12.67 -11.57 3.38
CA LEU A 647 12.85 -12.20 4.69
C LEU A 647 11.78 -13.28 4.96
N ALA A 648 10.50 -12.99 4.68
CA ALA A 648 9.41 -13.95 4.81
C ALA A 648 9.66 -15.21 3.95
N LEU A 649 10.00 -15.02 2.67
CA LEU A 649 10.33 -16.12 1.75
C LEU A 649 11.54 -16.95 2.20
N GLY A 650 12.59 -16.28 2.70
CA GLY A 650 13.80 -16.92 3.19
C GLY A 650 13.63 -17.65 4.53
N VAL A 651 12.68 -17.22 5.36
CA VAL A 651 12.41 -17.79 6.69
C VAL A 651 11.29 -18.85 6.65
N SER A 652 10.35 -18.78 5.70
CA SER A 652 9.24 -19.74 5.51
C SER A 652 9.67 -21.21 5.63
N PRO A 653 10.69 -21.72 4.89
CA PRO A 653 11.01 -23.16 4.92
C PRO A 653 11.62 -23.63 6.25
N TYR A 654 12.07 -22.71 7.11
CA TYR A 654 12.48 -23.04 8.47
C TYR A 654 11.28 -23.07 9.42
N LEU A 655 10.33 -22.15 9.28
CA LEU A 655 9.10 -22.16 10.09
C LEU A 655 8.23 -23.38 9.74
N GLU A 656 8.05 -23.67 8.45
CA GLU A 656 7.43 -24.89 7.93
C GLU A 656 8.01 -26.14 8.61
N HIS A 657 9.34 -26.23 8.74
CA HIS A 657 10.02 -27.37 9.37
C HIS A 657 10.01 -27.38 10.91
N PHE A 658 10.04 -26.22 11.58
CA PHE A 658 10.07 -26.15 13.04
C PHE A 658 8.69 -26.25 13.70
N PHE A 659 7.64 -25.76 13.02
CA PHE A 659 6.26 -25.79 13.52
C PHE A 659 5.42 -26.90 12.88
N ASP A 660 5.93 -27.54 11.82
CA ASP A 660 5.31 -28.61 11.02
C ASP A 660 4.12 -28.13 10.15
N VAL A 661 4.20 -26.88 9.69
CA VAL A 661 3.17 -26.23 8.86
C VAL A 661 3.25 -26.68 7.40
N VAL A 662 2.12 -27.12 6.85
CA VAL A 662 1.95 -27.52 5.44
C VAL A 662 1.36 -26.39 4.60
N THR A 663 2.21 -25.51 4.07
CA THR A 663 1.78 -24.50 3.08
C THR A 663 1.48 -25.14 1.72
N PRO A 664 0.61 -24.56 0.88
CA PRO A 664 0.34 -25.08 -0.46
C PRO A 664 1.60 -25.13 -1.34
N ILE A 665 2.50 -24.15 -1.21
CA ILE A 665 3.83 -24.14 -1.83
C ILE A 665 4.65 -25.36 -1.37
N ARG A 666 4.66 -25.65 -0.06
CA ARG A 666 5.40 -26.79 0.50
C ARG A 666 4.83 -28.14 0.04
N LEU A 667 3.51 -28.23 -0.16
CA LEU A 667 2.85 -29.42 -0.70
C LEU A 667 3.14 -29.60 -2.20
N ALA A 668 3.09 -28.53 -3.00
CA ALA A 668 3.48 -28.55 -4.42
C ALA A 668 4.97 -28.94 -4.59
N GLU A 669 5.86 -28.42 -3.74
CA GLU A 669 7.25 -28.89 -3.67
C GLU A 669 7.37 -30.39 -3.36
N LEU A 670 6.54 -30.91 -2.45
CA LEU A 670 6.55 -32.32 -2.02
C LEU A 670 6.06 -33.24 -3.12
N ALA A 671 5.11 -32.80 -3.95
CA ALA A 671 4.58 -33.53 -5.10
C ALA A 671 5.51 -33.57 -6.33
N ASN A 672 6.71 -32.94 -6.29
CA ASN A 672 7.65 -32.98 -7.40
C ASN A 672 8.40 -34.34 -7.45
N PRO A 673 8.23 -35.16 -8.51
CA PRO A 673 8.79 -36.52 -8.60
C PRO A 673 10.33 -36.54 -8.64
N ASN A 674 10.98 -35.41 -8.96
CA ASN A 674 12.44 -35.30 -8.91
C ASN A 674 13.00 -35.24 -7.47
N ARG A 675 12.16 -35.20 -6.43
CA ARG A 675 12.66 -35.22 -5.04
C ARG A 675 13.39 -36.54 -4.73
N PRO A 676 14.48 -36.53 -3.93
CA PRO A 676 15.36 -37.70 -3.76
C PRO A 676 14.73 -38.95 -3.11
N LEU A 677 13.49 -38.88 -2.63
CA LEU A 677 12.74 -40.02 -2.10
C LEU A 677 11.81 -40.61 -3.18
N LEU A 678 11.07 -39.79 -3.92
CA LEU A 678 10.25 -40.24 -5.06
C LEU A 678 11.11 -40.77 -6.22
N LYS A 679 12.25 -40.11 -6.50
CA LYS A 679 13.24 -40.62 -7.47
C LYS A 679 13.88 -41.95 -7.04
N ARG A 680 13.92 -42.26 -5.75
CA ARG A 680 14.31 -43.60 -5.26
C ARG A 680 13.17 -44.60 -5.42
N LEU A 681 11.94 -44.23 -5.10
CA LEU A 681 10.76 -45.09 -5.30
C LEU A 681 10.67 -45.55 -6.77
N ALA A 682 10.80 -44.61 -7.71
CA ALA A 682 10.80 -44.89 -9.15
C ALA A 682 11.96 -45.78 -9.65
N ALA A 683 13.04 -45.93 -8.88
CA ALA A 683 14.24 -46.70 -9.27
C ALA A 683 14.38 -48.03 -8.50
N GLU A 684 13.88 -48.10 -7.26
CA GLU A 684 14.00 -49.25 -6.36
C GLU A 684 12.71 -50.09 -6.33
N ALA A 685 11.54 -49.50 -6.61
CA ALA A 685 10.25 -50.18 -6.70
C ALA A 685 9.37 -49.54 -7.82
N PRO A 686 9.72 -49.74 -9.10
CA PRO A 686 9.11 -49.04 -10.23
C PRO A 686 7.62 -49.36 -10.44
N GLY A 687 7.18 -50.59 -10.11
CA GLY A 687 5.77 -50.98 -10.17
C GLY A 687 4.94 -50.26 -9.11
N THR A 688 5.46 -50.22 -7.87
CA THR A 688 4.85 -49.43 -6.78
C THR A 688 4.79 -47.94 -7.16
N PHE A 689 5.81 -47.40 -7.84
CA PHE A 689 5.78 -46.02 -8.31
C PHE A 689 4.67 -45.77 -9.35
N GLN A 690 4.48 -46.68 -10.32
CA GLN A 690 3.40 -46.57 -11.32
C GLN A 690 2.01 -46.65 -10.66
N HIS A 691 1.79 -47.62 -9.77
CA HIS A 691 0.59 -47.73 -8.94
C HIS A 691 0.35 -46.41 -8.17
N THR A 692 1.37 -45.93 -7.44
CA THR A 692 1.30 -44.70 -6.64
C THR A 692 0.89 -43.48 -7.47
N MET A 693 1.39 -43.35 -8.70
CA MET A 693 1.00 -42.26 -9.61
C MET A 693 -0.47 -42.34 -10.04
N PHE A 694 -1.01 -43.54 -10.28
CA PHE A 694 -2.42 -43.72 -10.67
C PHE A 694 -3.37 -43.56 -9.48
N VAL A 695 -3.02 -44.08 -8.29
CA VAL A 695 -3.72 -43.78 -7.02
C VAL A 695 -3.75 -42.28 -6.75
N ALA A 696 -2.64 -41.55 -7.01
CA ALA A 696 -2.60 -40.10 -6.83
C ALA A 696 -3.58 -39.36 -7.76
N ASN A 697 -3.72 -39.79 -9.02
CA ASN A 697 -4.68 -39.20 -9.97
C ASN A 697 -6.15 -39.46 -9.54
N LEU A 698 -6.46 -40.69 -9.11
CA LEU A 698 -7.77 -41.04 -8.55
C LEU A 698 -8.09 -40.18 -7.31
N ALA A 699 -7.17 -40.18 -6.33
CA ALA A 699 -7.34 -39.49 -5.05
C ALA A 699 -7.44 -37.96 -5.21
N GLU A 700 -6.60 -37.33 -6.03
CA GLU A 700 -6.70 -35.90 -6.35
C GLU A 700 -8.08 -35.57 -6.93
N SER A 701 -8.59 -36.39 -7.84
CA SER A 701 -9.87 -36.12 -8.50
C SER A 701 -11.04 -36.24 -7.53
N GLY A 702 -11.04 -37.28 -6.67
CA GLY A 702 -12.02 -37.43 -5.59
C GLY A 702 -11.96 -36.29 -4.57
N ALA A 703 -10.76 -35.84 -4.19
CA ALA A 703 -10.56 -34.70 -3.30
C ALA A 703 -11.08 -33.39 -3.91
N ARG A 704 -10.82 -33.17 -5.20
CA ARG A 704 -11.28 -32.01 -5.97
C ARG A 704 -12.81 -31.96 -6.05
N ALA A 705 -13.46 -33.08 -6.31
CA ALA A 705 -14.92 -33.19 -6.37
C ALA A 705 -15.60 -32.98 -5.01
N LEU A 706 -14.92 -33.31 -3.90
CA LEU A 706 -15.42 -33.13 -2.52
C LEU A 706 -14.95 -31.83 -1.85
N GLY A 707 -14.28 -30.92 -2.58
CA GLY A 707 -13.77 -29.65 -2.03
C GLY A 707 -12.73 -29.82 -0.92
N ARG A 708 -11.97 -30.93 -0.92
CA ARG A 708 -10.94 -31.26 0.07
C ARG A 708 -9.55 -30.76 -0.36
N ASN A 709 -8.54 -30.87 0.50
CA ASN A 709 -7.20 -30.35 0.22
C ASN A 709 -6.47 -31.20 -0.84
N VAL A 710 -6.62 -30.81 -2.11
CA VAL A 710 -6.06 -31.52 -3.27
C VAL A 710 -4.54 -31.60 -3.22
N GLU A 711 -3.85 -30.53 -2.84
CA GLU A 711 -2.39 -30.49 -2.75
C GLU A 711 -1.88 -31.43 -1.65
N LEU A 712 -2.60 -31.55 -0.54
CA LEU A 712 -2.29 -32.49 0.54
C LEU A 712 -2.55 -33.93 0.12
N VAL A 713 -3.65 -34.22 -0.57
CA VAL A 713 -3.94 -35.56 -1.10
C VAL A 713 -2.90 -35.97 -2.12
N ARG A 714 -2.60 -35.13 -3.12
CA ARG A 714 -1.58 -35.40 -4.14
C ARG A 714 -0.21 -35.62 -3.50
N ALA A 715 0.22 -34.75 -2.59
CA ALA A 715 1.50 -34.90 -1.90
C ALA A 715 1.53 -36.16 -1.01
N GLY A 716 0.51 -36.36 -0.18
CA GLY A 716 0.37 -37.49 0.74
C GLY A 716 0.38 -38.84 0.04
N THR A 717 -0.46 -39.00 -0.99
CA THR A 717 -0.53 -40.22 -1.79
C THR A 717 0.80 -40.53 -2.46
N LEU A 718 1.56 -39.54 -2.96
CA LEU A 718 2.87 -39.81 -3.55
C LEU A 718 3.90 -40.41 -2.55
N TYR A 719 3.66 -40.29 -1.24
CA TYR A 719 4.51 -40.90 -0.20
C TYR A 719 3.89 -42.07 0.55
N HIS A 720 2.63 -42.47 0.29
CA HIS A 720 1.92 -43.48 1.10
C HIS A 720 2.68 -44.82 1.15
N ASP A 721 3.22 -45.23 0.00
CA ASP A 721 3.73 -46.59 -0.21
C ASP A 721 5.27 -46.72 -0.20
N ILE A 722 5.98 -45.65 0.19
CA ILE A 722 7.46 -45.60 0.18
C ILE A 722 8.12 -46.71 1.02
N GLY A 723 7.37 -47.34 1.91
CA GLY A 723 7.80 -48.48 2.70
C GLY A 723 8.18 -49.71 1.88
N LYS A 724 7.55 -49.93 0.71
CA LYS A 724 7.83 -51.07 -0.17
C LYS A 724 9.26 -51.08 -0.72
N MET A 725 9.94 -49.92 -0.78
CA MET A 725 11.38 -49.83 -1.05
C MET A 725 12.27 -50.60 -0.05
N HIS A 726 11.75 -50.97 1.13
CA HIS A 726 12.52 -51.80 2.07
C HIS A 726 12.71 -53.24 1.58
N ASP A 727 11.76 -53.77 0.81
CA ASP A 727 11.79 -55.15 0.31
C ASP A 727 10.92 -55.28 -0.97
N PRO A 728 11.35 -54.69 -2.11
CA PRO A 728 10.47 -54.52 -3.28
C PRO A 728 9.93 -55.84 -3.85
N GLN A 729 10.72 -56.91 -3.79
CA GLN A 729 10.37 -58.23 -4.34
C GLN A 729 9.31 -58.98 -3.52
N SER A 730 8.93 -58.48 -2.34
CA SER A 730 7.75 -58.96 -1.61
C SER A 730 6.43 -58.30 -2.06
N PHE A 731 6.44 -57.47 -3.11
CA PHE A 731 5.25 -56.81 -3.63
C PHE A 731 5.09 -57.14 -5.12
N ILE A 732 3.97 -57.78 -5.47
CA ILE A 732 3.68 -58.40 -6.77
C ILE A 732 3.87 -57.43 -7.95
N GLU A 733 3.58 -56.13 -7.77
CA GLU A 733 3.76 -55.12 -8.80
C GLU A 733 5.22 -54.87 -9.20
N ASN A 734 6.20 -55.26 -8.36
CA ASN A 734 7.64 -55.13 -8.64
C ASN A 734 8.33 -56.46 -9.03
N GLN A 735 7.61 -57.59 -9.02
CA GLN A 735 8.18 -58.90 -9.35
C GLN A 735 8.38 -59.10 -10.87
N LEU A 736 7.72 -58.27 -11.71
CA LEU A 736 7.89 -58.22 -13.17
C LEU A 736 7.76 -59.57 -13.91
N GLY A 737 7.00 -60.52 -13.36
CA GLY A 737 6.83 -61.87 -13.90
C GLY A 737 7.90 -62.89 -13.45
N GLY A 738 8.79 -62.52 -12.54
CA GLY A 738 9.65 -63.44 -11.80
C GLY A 738 8.87 -64.28 -10.76
N PRO A 739 9.55 -65.20 -10.06
CA PRO A 739 8.92 -66.03 -9.03
C PRO A 739 8.38 -65.18 -7.87
N ASN A 740 7.22 -65.56 -7.33
CA ASN A 740 6.67 -64.89 -6.16
C ASN A 740 7.42 -65.34 -4.90
N LYS A 741 8.21 -64.42 -4.33
CA LYS A 741 8.98 -64.61 -3.09
C LYS A 741 8.15 -65.13 -1.90
N HIS A 742 6.83 -64.92 -1.88
CA HIS A 742 5.97 -65.46 -0.82
C HIS A 742 5.71 -66.96 -0.93
N ASP A 743 5.81 -67.53 -2.14
CA ASP A 743 5.70 -68.97 -2.37
C ASP A 743 6.98 -69.69 -1.93
N GLU A 744 8.15 -69.04 -2.05
CA GLU A 744 9.44 -69.53 -1.53
C GLU A 744 9.51 -69.51 0.01
N ILE A 745 8.75 -68.63 0.67
CA ILE A 745 8.70 -68.51 2.13
C ILE A 745 7.80 -69.59 2.75
N ASP A 746 6.73 -69.99 2.04
CA ASP A 746 5.66 -70.91 2.47
C ASP A 746 5.24 -70.79 3.95
N ASP A 747 5.13 -69.55 4.44
CA ASP A 747 4.65 -69.22 5.78
C ASP A 747 3.79 -67.94 5.71
N PRO A 748 2.48 -68.01 6.02
CA PRO A 748 1.60 -66.87 5.99
C PRO A 748 1.86 -65.85 7.12
N TRP A 749 2.35 -66.26 8.30
CA TRP A 749 2.71 -65.34 9.39
C TRP A 749 3.96 -64.53 9.03
N ILE A 750 5.00 -65.17 8.51
CA ILE A 750 6.20 -64.47 8.02
C ILE A 750 5.82 -63.53 6.86
N SER A 751 5.00 -64.03 5.93
CA SER A 751 4.54 -63.24 4.77
C SER A 751 3.72 -62.02 5.17
N ALA A 752 2.71 -62.17 6.03
CA ALA A 752 1.93 -61.06 6.57
C ALA A 752 2.81 -60.09 7.37
N GLY A 753 3.78 -60.60 8.13
CA GLY A 753 4.78 -59.80 8.83
C GLY A 753 5.62 -58.92 7.91
N ILE A 754 6.06 -59.44 6.76
CA ILE A 754 6.81 -58.68 5.74
C ILE A 754 5.90 -57.64 5.07
N ILE A 755 4.67 -57.99 4.69
CA ILE A 755 3.72 -57.05 4.08
C ILE A 755 3.39 -55.91 5.06
N ARG A 756 3.03 -56.21 6.33
CA ARG A 756 2.78 -55.19 7.37
C ARG A 756 3.97 -54.26 7.60
N LYS A 757 5.19 -54.76 7.40
CA LYS A 757 6.43 -53.99 7.61
C LYS A 757 6.52 -52.74 6.73
N HIS A 758 5.86 -52.68 5.56
CA HIS A 758 5.92 -51.50 4.68
C HIS A 758 5.47 -50.23 5.42
N VAL A 759 4.36 -50.25 6.16
CA VAL A 759 3.87 -49.10 6.95
C VAL A 759 4.95 -48.59 7.92
N THR A 760 5.53 -49.50 8.71
CA THR A 760 6.55 -49.15 9.72
C THR A 760 7.83 -48.58 9.09
N GLN A 761 8.28 -49.15 7.97
CA GLN A 761 9.47 -48.68 7.26
C GLN A 761 9.21 -47.40 6.49
N GLY A 762 8.00 -47.22 5.95
CA GLY A 762 7.56 -45.97 5.34
C GLY A 762 7.62 -44.83 6.35
N LEU A 763 7.10 -45.03 7.56
CA LEU A 763 7.23 -44.06 8.66
C LEU A 763 8.69 -43.82 9.09
N VAL A 764 9.57 -44.82 9.02
CA VAL A 764 11.02 -44.61 9.26
C VAL A 764 11.66 -43.77 8.13
N MET A 765 11.33 -44.04 6.86
CA MET A 765 11.83 -43.27 5.73
C MET A 765 11.28 -41.84 5.74
N ALA A 766 9.98 -41.64 5.97
CA ALA A 766 9.36 -40.33 6.02
C ALA A 766 9.98 -39.42 7.10
N ARG A 767 10.21 -39.94 8.31
CA ARG A 767 10.93 -39.24 9.38
C ARG A 767 12.39 -38.93 9.00
N LYS A 768 13.10 -39.88 8.38
CA LYS A 768 14.47 -39.70 7.88
C LYS A 768 14.58 -38.61 6.81
N TYR A 769 13.56 -38.46 5.96
CA TYR A 769 13.48 -37.44 4.91
C TYR A 769 12.75 -36.16 5.33
N ARG A 770 12.26 -36.07 6.58
CA ARG A 770 11.55 -34.91 7.15
C ARG A 770 10.30 -34.51 6.37
N LEU A 771 9.45 -35.49 6.05
CA LEU A 771 8.10 -35.22 5.56
C LEU A 771 7.23 -34.66 6.71
N PRO A 772 6.32 -33.69 6.48
CA PRO A 772 5.44 -33.17 7.53
C PRO A 772 4.53 -34.24 8.14
N GLN A 773 4.02 -34.07 9.37
CA GLN A 773 3.14 -35.09 9.98
C GLN A 773 1.86 -35.34 9.15
N ALA A 774 1.27 -34.30 8.56
CA ALA A 774 0.11 -34.44 7.66
C ALA A 774 0.40 -35.30 6.41
N VAL A 775 1.66 -35.39 5.95
CA VAL A 775 2.07 -36.28 4.84
C VAL A 775 2.47 -37.66 5.37
N GLN A 776 3.00 -37.75 6.59
CA GLN A 776 3.26 -39.04 7.25
C GLN A 776 1.97 -39.83 7.54
N ALA A 777 0.85 -39.15 7.81
CA ALA A 777 -0.46 -39.73 8.12
C ALA A 777 -0.94 -40.74 7.06
N PHE A 778 -0.74 -40.44 5.78
CA PHE A 778 -1.13 -41.31 4.66
C PHE A 778 -0.46 -42.70 4.70
N ILE A 779 0.69 -42.85 5.36
CA ILE A 779 1.47 -44.10 5.36
C ILE A 779 0.80 -45.21 6.19
N PRO A 780 0.37 -45.01 7.45
CA PRO A 780 -0.50 -45.97 8.14
C PRO A 780 -1.95 -45.87 7.68
N GLU A 781 -2.49 -44.66 7.49
CA GLU A 781 -3.94 -44.49 7.35
C GLU A 781 -4.51 -45.05 6.04
N HIS A 782 -3.72 -45.19 4.96
CA HIS A 782 -4.25 -45.82 3.75
C HIS A 782 -4.59 -47.31 3.95
N GLN A 783 -3.90 -48.01 4.86
CA GLN A 783 -4.21 -49.40 5.23
C GLN A 783 -5.11 -49.55 6.47
N GLY A 784 -5.17 -48.55 7.34
CA GLY A 784 -5.96 -48.62 8.58
C GLY A 784 -5.58 -49.81 9.47
N ASP A 785 -6.58 -50.47 10.06
CA ASP A 785 -6.42 -51.71 10.83
C ASP A 785 -6.80 -52.97 10.00
N MET A 786 -6.85 -52.84 8.67
CA MET A 786 -7.36 -53.87 7.77
C MET A 786 -6.58 -55.19 7.84
N LYS A 787 -7.26 -56.28 7.51
CA LYS A 787 -6.67 -57.63 7.46
C LYS A 787 -5.97 -57.87 6.13
N ILE A 788 -4.72 -58.34 6.20
CA ILE A 788 -3.92 -58.89 5.10
C ILE A 788 -4.54 -60.23 4.69
N SER A 789 -5.64 -60.15 3.95
CA SER A 789 -6.68 -61.17 3.93
C SER A 789 -6.27 -62.47 3.24
N TYR A 790 -5.35 -62.41 2.27
CA TYR A 790 -4.83 -63.58 1.55
C TYR A 790 -4.07 -64.51 2.51
N PHE A 791 -3.05 -63.99 3.21
CA PHE A 791 -2.26 -64.77 4.17
C PHE A 791 -3.10 -65.20 5.39
N TYR A 792 -4.08 -64.39 5.82
CA TYR A 792 -5.04 -64.83 6.85
C TYR A 792 -5.88 -66.04 6.41
N GLN A 793 -6.34 -66.09 5.15
CA GLN A 793 -7.05 -67.24 4.61
C GLN A 793 -6.13 -68.47 4.46
N GLN A 794 -4.88 -68.29 4.01
CA GLN A 794 -3.90 -69.37 3.95
C GLN A 794 -3.58 -69.94 5.35
N ALA A 795 -3.48 -69.09 6.37
CA ALA A 795 -3.32 -69.51 7.76
C ALA A 795 -4.55 -70.28 8.29
N LYS A 796 -5.77 -69.84 7.94
CA LYS A 796 -7.01 -70.57 8.28
C LYS A 796 -7.08 -71.95 7.61
N GLN A 797 -6.70 -72.07 6.35
CA GLN A 797 -6.59 -73.35 5.65
C GLN A 797 -5.51 -74.28 6.23
N ARG A 798 -4.49 -73.74 6.92
CA ARG A 798 -3.54 -74.54 7.71
C ARG A 798 -4.17 -75.00 9.03
N GLN A 799 -4.89 -74.14 9.74
CA GLN A 799 -5.66 -74.51 10.95
C GLN A 799 -6.76 -75.54 10.68
N GLU A 800 -7.36 -75.57 9.49
CA GLU A 800 -8.31 -76.60 9.07
C GLU A 800 -7.64 -77.98 8.88
N LYS A 801 -6.34 -78.01 8.56
CA LYS A 801 -5.53 -79.24 8.41
C LYS A 801 -4.84 -79.65 9.72
N GLU A 802 -4.51 -78.67 10.56
CA GLU A 802 -3.84 -78.87 11.85
C GLU A 802 -4.61 -78.14 12.97
N PRO A 803 -5.57 -78.81 13.64
CA PRO A 803 -6.44 -78.17 14.64
C PRO A 803 -5.72 -77.63 15.90
N SER A 804 -4.46 -78.02 16.14
CA SER A 804 -3.59 -77.45 17.19
C SER A 804 -3.11 -76.04 16.88
N LEU A 805 -3.11 -75.63 15.60
CA LEU A 805 -2.59 -74.35 15.15
C LEU A 805 -3.60 -73.23 15.43
N VAL A 806 -3.26 -72.29 16.32
CA VAL A 806 -4.17 -71.19 16.72
C VAL A 806 -3.92 -69.93 15.88
N VAL A 807 -4.79 -69.67 14.90
CA VAL A 807 -4.73 -68.45 14.06
C VAL A 807 -5.38 -67.27 14.78
N ASN A 808 -4.54 -66.36 15.30
CA ASN A 808 -4.94 -65.06 15.85
C ASN A 808 -5.13 -64.02 14.73
N GLU A 809 -6.21 -63.23 14.77
CA GLU A 809 -6.49 -62.24 13.72
C GLU A 809 -5.50 -61.05 13.74
N ALA A 810 -4.99 -60.68 14.93
CA ALA A 810 -4.09 -59.54 15.08
C ALA A 810 -2.72 -59.77 14.44
N ASP A 811 -2.32 -61.03 14.22
CA ASP A 811 -1.08 -61.35 13.51
C ASP A 811 -1.13 -60.89 12.04
N PHE A 812 -2.35 -60.78 11.49
CA PHE A 812 -2.66 -60.48 10.08
C PHE A 812 -3.31 -59.10 9.86
N SER A 813 -3.56 -58.30 10.90
CA SER A 813 -4.05 -56.92 10.76
C SER A 813 -2.91 -55.90 10.75
N TYR A 814 -3.08 -54.81 10.02
CA TYR A 814 -2.22 -53.62 10.15
C TYR A 814 -2.42 -52.93 11.51
N ASP A 815 -1.41 -52.16 11.94
CA ASP A 815 -1.38 -51.55 13.28
C ASP A 815 -2.23 -50.27 13.41
N GLY A 816 -2.78 -49.75 12.30
CA GLY A 816 -3.54 -48.50 12.27
C GLY A 816 -2.70 -47.22 12.46
N PRO A 817 -3.35 -46.07 12.72
CA PRO A 817 -4.81 -45.90 12.87
C PRO A 817 -5.56 -45.98 11.53
N ILE A 818 -6.89 -46.13 11.61
CA ILE A 818 -7.79 -45.88 10.48
C ILE A 818 -7.78 -44.39 10.09
N PRO A 819 -8.13 -44.02 8.84
CA PRO A 819 -8.21 -42.64 8.36
C PRO A 819 -8.82 -41.64 9.34
N GLN A 820 -8.04 -40.61 9.68
CA GLN A 820 -8.40 -39.54 10.62
C GLN A 820 -8.76 -38.22 9.91
N SER A 821 -8.70 -38.16 8.57
CA SER A 821 -9.21 -37.02 7.78
C SER A 821 -9.83 -37.46 6.45
N PRO A 822 -10.59 -36.58 5.76
CA PRO A 822 -11.16 -36.89 4.45
C PRO A 822 -10.09 -37.21 3.41
N GLU A 823 -8.94 -36.54 3.48
CA GLU A 823 -7.82 -36.69 2.56
C GLU A 823 -7.18 -38.08 2.63
N THR A 824 -6.92 -38.61 3.84
CA THR A 824 -6.38 -39.97 4.00
C THR A 824 -7.45 -41.03 3.69
N GLY A 825 -8.71 -40.76 4.02
CA GLY A 825 -9.84 -41.63 3.66
C GLY A 825 -10.03 -41.78 2.14
N ILE A 826 -9.93 -40.68 1.38
CA ILE A 826 -9.98 -40.71 -0.09
C ILE A 826 -8.81 -41.52 -0.66
N THR A 827 -7.63 -41.46 -0.04
CA THR A 827 -6.45 -42.24 -0.48
C THR A 827 -6.61 -43.73 -0.22
N MET A 828 -7.13 -44.15 0.96
CA MET A 828 -7.50 -45.54 1.22
C MET A 828 -8.44 -46.08 0.14
N LEU A 829 -9.45 -45.29 -0.25
CA LEU A 829 -10.44 -45.70 -1.24
C LEU A 829 -9.82 -45.77 -2.65
N ALA A 830 -8.95 -44.82 -3.01
CA ALA A 830 -8.23 -44.83 -4.28
C ALA A 830 -7.30 -46.06 -4.42
N ASP A 831 -6.48 -46.36 -3.40
CA ASP A 831 -5.63 -47.57 -3.35
C ASP A 831 -6.48 -48.83 -3.48
N SER A 832 -7.51 -48.95 -2.64
CA SER A 832 -8.44 -50.09 -2.65
C SER A 832 -9.15 -50.32 -3.99
N CYS A 833 -9.33 -49.27 -4.79
CA CYS A 833 -9.94 -49.35 -6.10
C CYS A 833 -8.93 -49.53 -7.25
N GLU A 834 -7.67 -49.12 -7.11
CA GLU A 834 -6.65 -49.19 -8.18
C GLU A 834 -6.45 -50.62 -8.68
N ALA A 835 -6.09 -51.54 -7.79
CA ALA A 835 -5.78 -52.92 -8.18
C ALA A 835 -6.99 -53.63 -8.81
N ALA A 836 -8.20 -53.28 -8.37
CA ALA A 836 -9.44 -53.80 -8.92
C ALA A 836 -9.75 -53.21 -10.31
N LEU A 837 -9.62 -51.90 -10.49
CA LEU A 837 -9.80 -51.20 -11.76
C LEU A 837 -8.73 -51.60 -12.79
N ARG A 838 -7.50 -51.91 -12.36
CA ARG A 838 -6.42 -52.45 -13.20
C ARG A 838 -6.59 -53.94 -13.54
N SER A 839 -7.46 -54.65 -12.82
CA SER A 839 -7.84 -56.05 -13.15
C SER A 839 -8.98 -56.17 -14.16
N LEU A 840 -9.67 -55.06 -14.49
CA LEU A 840 -10.69 -55.03 -15.53
C LEU A 840 -10.07 -55.18 -16.93
N LYS A 841 -10.78 -55.84 -17.83
CA LYS A 841 -10.40 -55.93 -19.25
C LYS A 841 -10.50 -54.55 -19.92
N PRO A 842 -9.72 -54.26 -20.97
CA PRO A 842 -9.87 -53.02 -21.76
C PRO A 842 -11.27 -52.83 -22.37
N GLU A 843 -12.03 -53.92 -22.54
CA GLU A 843 -13.41 -53.94 -23.04
C GLU A 843 -14.48 -53.78 -21.95
N ALA A 844 -14.11 -53.67 -20.67
CA ALA A 844 -15.07 -53.62 -19.57
C ALA A 844 -15.97 -52.38 -19.64
N SER A 845 -17.26 -52.57 -19.38
CA SER A 845 -18.25 -51.48 -19.40
C SER A 845 -18.14 -50.55 -18.19
N MET A 846 -18.67 -49.34 -18.35
CA MET A 846 -18.74 -48.35 -17.26
C MET A 846 -19.58 -48.85 -16.08
N ASP A 847 -20.63 -49.65 -16.32
CA ASP A 847 -21.49 -50.21 -15.28
C ASP A 847 -20.83 -51.37 -14.52
N GLU A 848 -19.97 -52.17 -15.17
CA GLU A 848 -19.14 -53.18 -14.52
C GLU A 848 -18.10 -52.52 -13.61
N ALA A 849 -17.42 -51.47 -14.10
CA ALA A 849 -16.50 -50.66 -13.31
C ALA A 849 -17.22 -49.98 -12.13
N TYR A 850 -18.41 -49.39 -12.36
CA TYR A 850 -19.24 -48.78 -11.34
C TYR A 850 -19.66 -49.78 -10.26
N SER A 851 -20.10 -50.96 -10.67
CA SER A 851 -20.48 -52.05 -9.77
C SER A 851 -19.29 -52.58 -8.97
N LEU A 852 -18.10 -52.68 -9.57
CA LEU A 852 -16.88 -53.12 -8.89
C LEU A 852 -16.42 -52.10 -7.84
N VAL A 853 -16.29 -50.83 -8.21
CA VAL A 853 -15.94 -49.74 -7.29
C VAL A 853 -16.95 -49.65 -6.15
N ASN A 854 -18.26 -49.68 -6.44
CA ASN A 854 -19.29 -49.63 -5.39
C ASN A 854 -19.18 -50.78 -4.38
N ARG A 855 -18.85 -52.01 -4.82
CA ARG A 855 -18.61 -53.14 -3.89
C ARG A 855 -17.46 -52.86 -2.93
N ILE A 856 -16.37 -52.24 -3.42
CA ILE A 856 -15.17 -51.92 -2.63
C ILE A 856 -15.46 -50.81 -1.62
N LEU A 857 -16.05 -49.68 -2.05
CA LEU A 857 -16.40 -48.58 -1.14
C LEU A 857 -17.39 -49.05 -0.06
N ARG A 858 -18.40 -49.84 -0.42
CA ARG A 858 -19.36 -50.45 0.52
C ARG A 858 -18.68 -51.43 1.47
N ALA A 859 -17.63 -52.14 1.05
CA ALA A 859 -16.85 -53.01 1.94
C ALA A 859 -16.09 -52.19 3.00
N ARG A 860 -15.33 -51.15 2.59
CA ARG A 860 -14.60 -50.26 3.50
C ARG A 860 -15.53 -49.55 4.51
N TRP A 861 -16.71 -49.13 4.05
CA TRP A 861 -17.75 -48.55 4.92
C TRP A 861 -18.27 -49.58 5.94
N ARG A 862 -18.59 -50.81 5.50
CA ARG A 862 -19.05 -51.90 6.39
C ARG A 862 -17.99 -52.33 7.41
N SER A 863 -16.71 -52.34 7.03
CA SER A 863 -15.58 -52.59 7.93
C SER A 863 -15.13 -51.35 8.71
N ARG A 864 -15.98 -50.32 8.80
CA ARG A 864 -15.85 -49.11 9.63
C ARG A 864 -14.57 -48.27 9.44
N GLN A 865 -13.79 -48.51 8.39
CA GLN A 865 -12.50 -47.83 8.18
C GLN A 865 -12.61 -46.31 8.07
N LEU A 866 -13.76 -45.82 7.61
CA LEU A 866 -13.97 -44.39 7.36
C LEU A 866 -14.61 -43.65 8.55
N VAL A 867 -14.86 -44.32 9.68
CA VAL A 867 -15.69 -43.75 10.77
C VAL A 867 -15.08 -42.50 11.44
N ASP A 868 -13.76 -42.41 11.49
CA ASP A 868 -13.04 -41.26 12.03
C ASP A 868 -12.61 -40.26 10.93
N SER A 869 -12.82 -40.59 9.65
CA SER A 869 -12.32 -39.78 8.52
C SER A 869 -13.16 -38.54 8.24
N GLY A 870 -14.37 -38.46 8.76
CA GLY A 870 -15.32 -37.38 8.46
C GLY A 870 -15.92 -37.41 7.06
N LEU A 871 -15.63 -38.44 6.24
CA LEU A 871 -16.33 -38.69 4.98
C LEU A 871 -17.77 -39.14 5.24
N SER A 872 -18.72 -38.57 4.52
CA SER A 872 -20.12 -38.99 4.58
C SER A 872 -20.38 -40.22 3.73
N ARG A 873 -21.56 -40.84 3.88
CA ARG A 873 -21.98 -41.92 2.99
C ARG A 873 -22.28 -41.42 1.56
N GLY A 874 -22.75 -40.18 1.40
CA GLY A 874 -22.99 -39.57 0.08
C GLY A 874 -21.70 -39.26 -0.67
N ASP A 875 -20.62 -38.99 0.06
CA ASP A 875 -19.28 -38.76 -0.50
C ASP A 875 -18.80 -39.99 -1.31
N MET A 876 -19.28 -41.20 -0.94
CA MET A 876 -18.91 -42.44 -1.62
C MET A 876 -19.43 -42.53 -3.05
N ASP A 877 -20.65 -42.05 -3.32
CA ASP A 877 -21.24 -42.10 -4.67
C ASP A 877 -20.56 -41.07 -5.60
N ILE A 878 -20.17 -39.91 -5.04
CA ILE A 878 -19.34 -38.91 -5.72
C ILE A 878 -17.94 -39.49 -6.03
N ILE A 879 -17.26 -40.08 -5.03
CA ILE A 879 -15.96 -40.73 -5.22
C ILE A 879 -16.04 -41.84 -6.29
N ALA A 880 -17.09 -42.67 -6.27
CA ALA A 880 -17.27 -43.75 -7.24
C ALA A 880 -17.28 -43.23 -8.68
N SER A 881 -18.21 -42.30 -8.98
CA SER A 881 -18.35 -41.73 -10.33
C SER A 881 -17.06 -41.07 -10.84
N VAL A 882 -16.35 -40.33 -9.99
CA VAL A 882 -15.11 -39.64 -10.34
C VAL A 882 -13.96 -40.63 -10.58
N PHE A 883 -13.82 -41.67 -9.76
CA PHE A 883 -12.78 -42.70 -9.97
C PHE A 883 -12.95 -43.43 -11.31
N ILE A 884 -14.19 -43.66 -11.73
CA ILE A 884 -14.49 -44.35 -12.99
C ILE A 884 -14.23 -43.43 -14.18
N GLN A 885 -14.51 -42.13 -14.07
CA GLN A 885 -14.16 -41.14 -15.09
C GLN A 885 -12.63 -41.07 -15.30
N VAL A 886 -11.85 -41.06 -14.22
CA VAL A 886 -10.37 -41.07 -14.27
C VAL A 886 -9.84 -42.39 -14.85
N TRP A 887 -10.42 -43.53 -14.48
CA TRP A 887 -10.08 -44.83 -15.07
C TRP A 887 -10.40 -44.89 -16.57
N GLN A 888 -11.57 -44.41 -16.99
CA GLN A 888 -11.96 -44.36 -18.40
C GLN A 888 -10.97 -43.51 -19.21
N GLN A 889 -10.62 -42.32 -18.70
CA GLN A 889 -9.62 -41.44 -19.32
C GLN A 889 -8.25 -42.12 -19.50
N HIS A 890 -7.84 -42.96 -18.54
CA HIS A 890 -6.58 -43.72 -18.61
C HIS A 890 -6.67 -44.97 -19.50
N ASN A 891 -7.87 -45.53 -19.71
CA ASN A 891 -8.09 -46.81 -20.39
C ASN A 891 -8.64 -46.66 -21.83
N HIS A 892 -8.76 -45.43 -22.35
CA HIS A 892 -9.12 -45.21 -23.75
C HIS A 892 -8.10 -45.84 -24.70
N LYS A 893 -8.57 -46.66 -25.64
CA LYS A 893 -7.73 -47.30 -26.66
C LYS A 893 -7.02 -46.23 -27.51
N ARG A 894 -5.68 -46.23 -27.48
CA ARG A 894 -4.91 -45.74 -28.63
C ARG A 894 -5.28 -46.62 -29.82
N ILE A 895 -5.50 -46.01 -30.99
CA ILE A 895 -5.72 -46.75 -32.22
C ILE A 895 -4.45 -47.55 -32.50
N GLU A 896 -4.55 -48.88 -32.57
CA GLU A 896 -3.45 -49.71 -33.06
C GLU A 896 -3.22 -49.37 -34.53
N TYR A 897 -2.01 -48.95 -34.89
CA TYR A 897 -1.62 -48.85 -36.29
C TYR A 897 -1.72 -50.25 -36.91
N PRO A 898 -2.34 -50.41 -38.10
CA PRO A 898 -2.41 -51.71 -38.75
C PRO A 898 -1.00 -52.25 -38.94
N LYS A 899 -0.79 -53.53 -38.60
CA LYS A 899 0.54 -54.20 -38.64
C LYS A 899 1.19 -54.17 -40.03
N ASN A 900 0.41 -53.86 -41.05
CA ASN A 900 0.77 -53.72 -42.45
C ASN A 900 1.40 -52.35 -42.80
N VAL A 901 1.53 -51.43 -41.83
CA VAL A 901 2.00 -50.03 -42.03
C VAL A 901 3.28 -49.75 -41.23
N LEU A 902 4.00 -50.79 -40.81
CA LEU A 902 5.33 -50.69 -40.22
C LEU A 902 6.36 -51.16 -41.25
N VAL A 903 7.14 -50.21 -41.76
CA VAL A 903 8.28 -50.36 -42.69
C VAL A 903 9.52 -49.82 -41.99
#